data_AF-A0AA88PXB9-F1
#
_entry.id   AF-A0AA88PXB9-F1
#
_cell.length_a   1.000
_cell.length_b   1.000
_cell.length_c   1.000
_cell.angle_alpha   90.00
_cell.angle_beta   90.00
_cell.angle_gamma   90.00
#
_symmetry.space_group_name_H-M   'P 1'
#
loop_
_entity.id
_entity.type
_entity.pdbx_description
1 polymer ?
#
loop_
_entity_poly.entity_id
_entity_poly.type
_entity_poly.pdbx_seq_one_letter_code
_entity_poly.pdbx_strand_id
1 'polypeptide(L)'
;MAIVYFHPQTLTPEEISIHKAALVEYFTQGPGAVCQLDSLYFQETTMTRCSHEQSPYQLLHGQPHIFEEVLGFKFRISADSFFQVNRAAAEALYNTVAELNRTCVGGTLLDVCCGTGAIGISLSPQMQRVIGIELIEQAVEDAKFNAALNGVHNCEFLSGKAEVVLPNLMATLNSDGGLTAVVNPSRAGLHYRVVRALRNHPGIRRLVYISCKPDGEAMRNFRGLCCNSDDKRKITGEAFKPTVAVPLDQKSQYIYAYLQDLLSLMVWTQNHHHGLQYDTITFDSERLMICRQQAYNINQIAIILYGCIANKETITSMKEMAETTITDDVYDDAYEEKPGPRLPLQIVWRNVILMSLLHLGALYGLTILPSVSSLTLIWMGVCFMISALGITAGAHRLWSHRSYKASLPLRIFLAIANSMAFQNDIYEWARDHRVHHKFSETDADPHNARRGFFFAHIGWLLVRKHPEVIEKGRKLELADLKADEVVMFQRRHYKLSVVVMCFLIPTFVPWYFWEESLLTSYLVPCLLRYTVVLNATWLVNSAAHMWGMRPYDHSINPRENKFVAFSAIGEGFHNYHHTFPHDYATSEFGSQLNVTKAFIDLMCFFGLANDCRKAYLIYSSSVAAGAQSGIEECKYQFAWDRWNCPERALQLSTHSGLRSANRETAFFHAISSAGVMYTLTRNCSLGDFDNCGCDDTRNGQRGGQGWLWGGCSDNVGFGEAISKQFVDALETGQDARAAMNLHNNEVGRKAVKGTMQRTCKCHGVSGSCTTQTCWLQLPEFREVGNYLKEKYHRAVKVDLLRGAGNSAASRGAIAETFSSISRKELVHLEDSPDYCLENRTLGLPGTEGRECLRKGKNLSKWEKRSCKRLCGECGLAVEERRAETVSSCNCKFHWCCAVKCEQCRKTVTKYYCVKRTKRVKNDSASRRKSYRLKKKH
;
A
#
# COMPACT_ATOMS: atom_id res chain seq x y z
N MET A 1 32.79 -4.74 -24.45
CA MET A 1 33.47 -4.13 -23.27
C MET A 1 33.00 -4.79 -21.99
N ALA A 2 33.92 -5.05 -21.07
CA ALA A 2 33.64 -5.51 -19.72
C ALA A 2 34.26 -4.58 -18.68
N ILE A 3 33.54 -4.34 -17.57
CA ILE A 3 34.00 -3.53 -16.44
C ILE A 3 33.86 -4.37 -15.17
N VAL A 4 34.98 -4.60 -14.49
CA VAL A 4 35.03 -5.36 -13.24
C VAL A 4 35.11 -4.40 -12.07
N TYR A 5 34.04 -4.34 -11.28
CA TYR A 5 34.01 -3.64 -10.00
C TYR A 5 34.60 -4.57 -8.93
N PHE A 6 35.69 -4.14 -8.30
CA PHE A 6 36.44 -4.95 -7.35
C PHE A 6 36.51 -4.28 -5.98
N HIS A 7 35.99 -4.95 -4.96
CA HIS A 7 36.10 -4.48 -3.59
C HIS A 7 37.42 -4.95 -2.97
N PRO A 8 38.35 -4.06 -2.62
CA PRO A 8 39.69 -4.45 -2.18
C PRO A 8 39.71 -5.18 -0.82
N GLN A 9 38.66 -5.02 -0.01
CA GLN A 9 38.57 -5.60 1.34
C GLN A 9 39.79 -5.19 2.20
N THR A 10 40.67 -6.13 2.54
CA THR A 10 41.92 -5.90 3.29
C THR A 10 43.17 -6.20 2.45
N LEU A 11 43.02 -6.39 1.13
CA LEU A 11 44.13 -6.76 0.25
C LEU A 11 45.09 -5.59 0.02
N THR A 12 46.39 -5.88 -0.08
CA THR A 12 47.39 -4.86 -0.43
C THR A 12 47.35 -4.53 -1.93
N PRO A 13 47.91 -3.39 -2.36
CA PRO A 13 48.01 -3.05 -3.78
C PRO A 13 48.73 -4.12 -4.62
N GLU A 14 49.72 -4.81 -4.06
CA GLU A 14 50.42 -5.91 -4.72
C GLU A 14 49.51 -7.13 -4.92
N GLU A 15 48.71 -7.48 -3.92
CA GLU A 15 47.73 -8.57 -4.02
C GLU A 15 46.62 -8.24 -5.03
N ILE A 16 46.18 -6.98 -5.08
CA ILE A 16 45.22 -6.50 -6.08
C ILE A 16 45.81 -6.61 -7.50
N SER A 17 47.10 -6.33 -7.67
CA SER A 17 47.79 -6.48 -8.95
C SER A 17 47.78 -7.92 -9.45
N ILE A 18 47.93 -8.90 -8.55
CA ILE A 18 47.81 -10.33 -8.87
C ILE A 18 46.40 -10.64 -9.41
N HIS A 19 45.36 -10.08 -8.78
CA HIS A 19 43.98 -10.26 -9.26
C HIS A 19 43.72 -9.57 -10.61
N LYS A 20 44.28 -8.39 -10.86
CA LYS A 20 44.22 -7.72 -12.17
C LYS A 20 44.85 -8.59 -13.26
N ALA A 21 46.04 -9.13 -13.00
CA ALA A 21 46.73 -10.02 -13.94
C ALA A 21 45.93 -11.31 -14.20
N ALA A 22 45.38 -11.93 -13.14
CA ALA A 22 44.54 -13.12 -13.26
C ALA A 22 43.25 -12.87 -14.06
N LEU A 23 42.65 -11.67 -13.94
CA LEU A 23 41.49 -11.28 -14.75
C LEU A 23 41.86 -11.15 -16.22
N VAL A 24 43.00 -10.52 -16.54
CA VAL A 24 43.51 -10.44 -17.92
C VAL A 24 43.75 -11.84 -18.48
N GLU A 25 44.46 -12.70 -17.75
CA GLU A 25 44.73 -14.08 -18.18
C GLU A 25 43.42 -14.85 -18.39
N TYR A 26 42.46 -14.75 -17.47
CA TYR A 26 41.16 -15.42 -17.58
C TYR A 26 40.38 -15.04 -18.84
N PHE A 27 40.34 -13.74 -19.17
CA PHE A 27 39.58 -13.22 -20.31
C PHE A 27 40.33 -13.24 -21.64
N THR A 28 41.65 -13.43 -21.64
CA THR A 28 42.46 -13.48 -22.88
C THR A 28 42.88 -14.89 -23.26
N GLN A 29 43.24 -15.73 -22.28
CA GLN A 29 43.80 -17.08 -22.51
C GLN A 29 43.00 -18.17 -21.79
N GLY A 30 42.26 -17.81 -20.73
CA GLY A 30 41.47 -18.73 -19.93
C GLY A 30 40.05 -18.97 -20.46
N PRO A 31 39.17 -19.55 -19.63
CA PRO A 31 37.79 -19.85 -20.02
C PRO A 31 36.96 -18.64 -20.45
N GLY A 32 37.36 -17.42 -20.05
CA GLY A 32 36.70 -16.17 -20.41
C GLY A 32 37.00 -15.68 -21.83
N ALA A 33 38.02 -16.23 -22.50
CA ALA A 33 38.40 -15.86 -23.87
C ALA A 33 37.27 -16.01 -24.89
N VAL A 34 36.30 -16.90 -24.61
CA VAL A 34 35.08 -17.06 -25.42
C VAL A 34 34.23 -15.78 -25.52
N CYS A 35 34.38 -14.85 -24.57
CA CYS A 35 33.65 -13.58 -24.59
C CYS A 35 34.21 -12.59 -25.61
N GLN A 36 35.44 -12.80 -26.11
CA GLN A 36 36.10 -11.96 -27.11
C GLN A 36 36.00 -10.47 -26.76
N LEU A 37 36.45 -10.11 -25.55
CA LEU A 37 36.31 -8.75 -25.05
C LEU A 37 37.21 -7.77 -25.81
N ASP A 38 36.62 -6.74 -26.43
CA ASP A 38 37.38 -5.62 -27.00
C ASP A 38 38.09 -4.75 -25.96
N SER A 39 37.55 -4.72 -24.74
CA SER A 39 37.99 -3.87 -23.64
C SER A 39 37.68 -4.56 -22.31
N LEU A 40 38.67 -4.64 -21.42
CA LEU A 40 38.52 -5.09 -20.03
C LEU A 40 38.97 -3.98 -19.09
N TYR A 41 38.02 -3.46 -18.33
CA TYR A 41 38.23 -2.43 -17.33
C TYR A 41 38.14 -2.98 -15.92
N PHE A 42 38.80 -2.29 -15.00
CA PHE A 42 38.81 -2.59 -13.58
C PHE A 42 38.62 -1.31 -12.77
N GLN A 43 37.73 -1.36 -11.79
CA GLN A 43 37.47 -0.24 -10.90
C GLN A 43 37.48 -0.74 -9.46
N GLU A 44 38.38 -0.17 -8.66
CA GLU A 44 38.49 -0.50 -7.24
C GLU A 44 37.46 0.30 -6.47
N THR A 45 36.56 -0.37 -5.74
CA THR A 45 35.50 0.34 -5.02
C THR A 45 35.11 -0.34 -3.72
N THR A 46 35.07 0.42 -2.64
CA THR A 46 34.55 -0.03 -1.35
C THR A 46 33.02 0.09 -1.24
N MET A 47 32.38 0.60 -2.30
CA MET A 47 30.93 0.80 -2.37
C MET A 47 30.33 -0.11 -3.45
N THR A 48 29.04 -0.43 -3.33
CA THR A 48 28.33 -1.19 -4.38
C THR A 48 28.19 -0.41 -5.70
N ARG A 49 28.36 0.92 -5.69
CA ARG A 49 28.46 1.81 -6.87
C ARG A 49 29.30 3.06 -6.53
N CYS A 50 30.17 3.47 -7.45
CA CYS A 50 30.95 4.72 -7.39
C CYS A 50 31.05 5.33 -8.80
N SER A 51 31.17 6.66 -8.91
CA SER A 51 31.42 7.33 -10.20
C SER A 51 32.88 7.18 -10.63
N HIS A 52 33.17 7.39 -11.92
CA HIS A 52 34.55 7.44 -12.44
C HIS A 52 35.42 8.47 -11.70
N GLU A 53 34.85 9.61 -11.31
CA GLU A 53 35.54 10.65 -10.53
C GLU A 53 35.96 10.19 -9.13
N GLN A 54 35.20 9.26 -8.54
CA GLN A 54 35.47 8.71 -7.20
C GLN A 54 36.48 7.57 -7.24
N SER A 55 36.47 6.78 -8.32
CA SER A 55 37.44 5.74 -8.59
C SER A 55 37.60 5.58 -10.10
N PRO A 56 38.77 5.89 -10.68
CA PRO A 56 38.93 5.86 -12.13
C PRO A 56 38.89 4.43 -12.67
N TYR A 57 38.30 4.26 -13.86
CA TYR A 57 38.36 3.01 -14.61
C TYR A 57 39.79 2.79 -15.10
N GLN A 58 40.35 1.64 -14.77
CA GLN A 58 41.67 1.20 -15.21
C GLN A 58 41.51 0.23 -16.37
N LEU A 59 42.03 0.57 -17.55
CA LEU A 59 42.04 -0.35 -18.69
C LEU A 59 43.09 -1.44 -18.42
N LEU A 60 42.64 -2.68 -18.27
CA LEU A 60 43.52 -3.84 -18.07
C LEU A 60 43.92 -4.50 -19.39
N HIS A 61 43.02 -4.52 -20.39
CA HIS A 61 43.27 -5.15 -21.68
C HIS A 61 42.37 -4.56 -22.78
N GLY A 62 42.87 -4.54 -24.02
CA GLY A 62 42.10 -4.14 -25.19
C GLY A 62 42.14 -2.64 -25.50
N GLN A 63 41.11 -2.13 -26.16
CA GLN A 63 40.98 -0.73 -26.55
C GLN A 63 40.19 0.06 -25.48
N PRO A 64 40.44 1.37 -25.31
CA PRO A 64 39.73 2.17 -24.33
C PRO A 64 38.26 2.47 -24.70
N HIS A 65 37.87 2.21 -25.94
CA HIS A 65 36.53 2.50 -26.42
C HIS A 65 36.05 1.37 -27.31
N ILE A 66 34.74 1.12 -27.31
CA ILE A 66 34.10 0.27 -28.31
C ILE A 66 33.36 1.12 -29.32
N PHE A 67 33.13 0.55 -30.50
CA PHE A 67 32.39 1.20 -31.56
C PHE A 67 31.20 0.34 -31.96
N GLU A 68 30.02 0.95 -32.02
CA GLU A 68 28.79 0.32 -32.50
C GLU A 68 28.21 1.12 -33.66
N GLU A 69 27.54 0.43 -34.58
CA GLU A 69 26.87 1.07 -35.71
C GLU A 69 25.35 0.91 -35.57
N VAL A 70 24.62 2.03 -35.58
CA VAL A 70 23.16 2.07 -35.40
C VAL A 70 22.58 3.07 -36.39
N LEU A 71 21.61 2.62 -37.20
CA LEU A 71 20.95 3.45 -38.23
C LEU A 71 21.95 4.14 -39.20
N GLY A 72 23.07 3.48 -39.52
CA GLY A 72 24.11 4.01 -40.40
C GLY A 72 25.07 5.01 -39.75
N PHE A 73 24.94 5.26 -38.45
CA PHE A 73 25.85 6.10 -37.67
C PHE A 73 26.74 5.24 -36.78
N LYS A 74 28.02 5.61 -36.67
CA LYS A 74 29.01 4.93 -35.83
C LYS A 74 29.21 5.67 -34.51
N PHE A 75 29.12 4.96 -33.38
CA PHE A 75 29.20 5.51 -32.04
C PHE A 75 30.36 4.90 -31.27
N ARG A 76 31.30 5.76 -30.85
CA ARG A 76 32.27 5.51 -29.77
C ARG A 76 31.54 5.49 -28.43
N ILE A 77 31.83 4.47 -27.63
CA ILE A 77 31.25 4.26 -26.31
C ILE A 77 32.39 4.01 -25.31
N SER A 78 32.48 4.88 -24.31
CA SER A 78 33.40 4.73 -23.16
C SER A 78 32.77 3.93 -22.02
N ALA A 79 33.60 3.56 -21.04
CA ALA A 79 33.20 2.73 -19.89
C ALA A 79 32.11 3.35 -19.00
N ASP A 80 32.12 4.66 -18.76
CA ASP A 80 31.08 5.33 -17.94
C ASP A 80 29.85 5.77 -18.75
N SER A 81 29.90 5.61 -20.07
CA SER A 81 28.90 6.18 -20.97
C SER A 81 27.70 5.26 -21.17
N PHE A 82 26.49 5.82 -21.12
CA PHE A 82 25.27 5.06 -21.39
C PHE A 82 25.01 4.90 -22.90
N PHE A 83 24.84 3.64 -23.33
CA PHE A 83 24.40 3.25 -24.67
C PHE A 83 23.43 2.06 -24.60
N GLN A 84 22.49 1.94 -25.54
CA GLN A 84 21.56 0.81 -25.59
C GLN A 84 22.30 -0.46 -26.05
N VAL A 85 22.45 -1.43 -25.15
CA VAL A 85 23.34 -2.59 -25.34
C VAL A 85 22.87 -3.55 -26.46
N ASN A 86 21.56 -3.60 -26.72
CA ASN A 86 21.00 -4.42 -27.82
C ASN A 86 20.83 -3.55 -29.08
N ARG A 87 21.71 -3.73 -30.06
CA ARG A 87 21.68 -2.99 -31.34
C ARG A 87 20.32 -3.03 -32.03
N ALA A 88 19.69 -4.20 -32.17
CA ALA A 88 18.40 -4.32 -32.86
C ALA A 88 17.28 -3.58 -32.12
N ALA A 89 17.30 -3.62 -30.78
CA ALA A 89 16.36 -2.87 -29.95
C ALA A 89 16.64 -1.35 -29.99
N ALA A 90 17.91 -0.95 -30.05
CA ALA A 90 18.32 0.44 -30.21
C ALA A 90 17.84 1.01 -31.56
N GLU A 91 18.03 0.26 -32.66
CA GLU A 91 17.55 0.63 -33.99
C GLU A 91 16.02 0.77 -34.01
N ALA A 92 15.28 -0.18 -33.42
CA ALA A 92 13.83 -0.10 -33.31
C ALA A 92 13.38 1.12 -32.48
N LEU A 93 14.03 1.39 -31.35
CA LEU A 93 13.76 2.54 -30.48
C LEU A 93 13.99 3.86 -31.20
N TYR A 94 15.16 4.04 -31.81
CA TYR A 94 15.54 5.29 -32.45
C TYR A 94 14.74 5.54 -33.72
N ASN A 95 14.41 4.50 -34.49
CA ASN A 95 13.45 4.62 -35.59
C ASN A 95 12.10 5.08 -35.08
N THR A 96 11.54 4.46 -34.03
CA THR A 96 10.24 4.85 -33.46
C THR A 96 10.26 6.32 -32.98
N VAL A 97 11.33 6.76 -32.31
CA VAL A 97 11.49 8.16 -31.90
C VAL A 97 11.54 9.10 -33.11
N ALA A 98 12.25 8.71 -34.18
CA ALA A 98 12.27 9.47 -35.43
C ALA A 98 10.89 9.54 -36.09
N GLU A 99 10.13 8.44 -36.13
CA GLU A 99 8.77 8.39 -36.67
C GLU A 99 7.82 9.34 -35.94
N LEU A 100 7.89 9.35 -34.60
CA LEU A 100 7.07 10.22 -33.76
C LEU A 100 7.47 11.70 -33.86
N ASN A 101 8.68 11.98 -34.35
CA ASN A 101 9.19 13.32 -34.62
C ASN A 101 9.04 13.77 -36.08
N ARG A 102 8.48 12.94 -36.99
CA ARG A 102 8.35 13.23 -38.44
C ARG A 102 7.62 14.52 -38.79
N THR A 103 6.74 15.04 -37.94
CA THR A 103 6.01 16.30 -38.23
C THR A 103 6.77 17.56 -37.78
N CYS A 104 8.01 17.44 -37.32
CA CYS A 104 8.82 18.52 -36.74
C CYS A 104 10.13 18.75 -37.52
N VAL A 105 10.13 18.49 -38.84
CA VAL A 105 11.30 18.66 -39.69
C VAL A 105 11.76 20.13 -39.69
N GLY A 106 13.05 20.35 -39.42
CA GLY A 106 13.66 21.69 -39.46
C GLY A 106 13.61 22.51 -38.16
N GLY A 107 13.22 21.91 -37.02
CA GLY A 107 13.25 22.56 -35.71
C GLY A 107 14.48 22.26 -34.85
N THR A 108 14.46 22.69 -33.58
CA THR A 108 15.48 22.34 -32.57
C THR A 108 15.02 21.14 -31.74
N LEU A 109 15.89 20.13 -31.60
CA LEU A 109 15.69 18.95 -30.76
C LEU A 109 16.47 19.08 -29.45
N LEU A 110 15.77 18.95 -28.31
CA LEU A 110 16.38 18.78 -26.99
C LEU A 110 16.47 17.29 -26.66
N ASP A 111 17.67 16.74 -26.52
CA ASP A 111 17.90 15.37 -26.09
C ASP A 111 18.38 15.36 -24.62
N VAL A 112 17.45 15.16 -23.68
CA VAL A 112 17.72 15.26 -22.24
C VAL A 112 18.03 13.87 -21.67
N CYS A 113 19.19 13.75 -21.00
CA CYS A 113 19.83 12.47 -20.64
C CYS A 113 20.27 11.70 -21.89
N CYS A 114 21.05 12.36 -22.74
CA CYS A 114 21.37 11.88 -24.08
C CYS A 114 22.42 10.75 -24.13
N GLY A 115 23.11 10.45 -23.01
CA GLY A 115 24.22 9.50 -23.01
C GLY A 115 25.29 9.89 -24.04
N THR A 116 25.70 8.94 -24.90
CA THR A 116 26.66 9.17 -25.99
C THR A 116 26.09 9.94 -27.20
N GLY A 117 24.92 10.56 -27.06
CA GLY A 117 24.25 11.35 -28.12
C GLY A 117 23.55 10.51 -29.18
N ALA A 118 23.29 9.22 -28.93
CA ALA A 118 22.79 8.29 -29.94
C ALA A 118 21.47 8.73 -30.58
N ILE A 119 20.48 9.11 -29.77
CA ILE A 119 19.17 9.58 -30.26
C ILE A 119 19.34 10.88 -31.04
N GLY A 120 19.97 11.89 -30.42
CA GLY A 120 20.20 13.19 -31.06
C GLY A 120 20.93 13.11 -32.40
N ILE A 121 22.02 12.34 -32.49
CA ILE A 121 22.81 12.19 -33.72
C ILE A 121 22.01 11.45 -34.79
N SER A 122 21.32 10.36 -34.44
CA SER A 122 20.50 9.63 -35.41
C SER A 122 19.33 10.46 -35.96
N LEU A 123 18.79 11.40 -35.17
CA LEU A 123 17.74 12.32 -35.61
C LEU A 123 18.28 13.60 -36.27
N SER A 124 19.59 13.86 -36.18
CA SER A 124 20.22 15.09 -36.66
C SER A 124 19.97 15.42 -38.15
N PRO A 125 19.83 14.47 -39.09
CA PRO A 125 19.52 14.80 -40.49
C PRO A 125 18.14 15.44 -40.70
N GLN A 126 17.23 15.27 -39.73
CA GLN A 126 15.85 15.78 -39.78
C GLN A 126 15.69 17.10 -39.02
N MET A 127 16.72 17.53 -38.29
CA MET A 127 16.68 18.66 -37.35
C MET A 127 17.58 19.80 -37.83
N GLN A 128 17.20 21.05 -37.57
CA GLN A 128 18.08 22.20 -37.83
C GLN A 128 19.19 22.28 -36.79
N ARG A 129 18.87 21.95 -35.54
CA ARG A 129 19.81 21.95 -34.42
C ARG A 129 19.43 20.87 -33.40
N VAL A 130 20.41 20.20 -32.82
CA VAL A 130 20.22 19.25 -31.72
C VAL A 130 21.04 19.73 -30.53
N ILE A 131 20.45 19.75 -29.34
CA ILE A 131 21.13 20.07 -28.08
C ILE A 131 20.92 18.91 -27.11
N GLY A 132 22.00 18.20 -26.80
CA GLY A 132 21.99 17.11 -25.82
C GLY A 132 22.47 17.58 -24.45
N ILE A 133 21.86 17.05 -23.38
CA ILE A 133 22.26 17.31 -21.99
C ILE A 133 22.54 15.96 -21.32
N GLU A 134 23.71 15.81 -20.73
CA GLU A 134 24.10 14.59 -20.02
C GLU A 134 24.92 14.92 -18.77
N LEU A 135 24.70 14.15 -17.70
CA LEU A 135 25.38 14.31 -16.42
C LEU A 135 26.83 13.80 -16.48
N ILE A 136 27.06 12.70 -17.19
CA ILE A 136 28.37 12.06 -17.28
C ILE A 136 29.23 12.76 -18.33
N GLU A 137 30.30 13.41 -17.88
CA GLU A 137 31.20 14.20 -18.75
C GLU A 137 31.81 13.35 -19.88
N GLN A 138 32.25 12.13 -19.56
CA GLN A 138 32.79 11.19 -20.56
C GLN A 138 31.78 10.84 -21.66
N ALA A 139 30.49 10.76 -21.32
CA ALA A 139 29.43 10.51 -22.31
C ALA A 139 29.20 11.72 -23.23
N VAL A 140 29.39 12.94 -22.72
CA VAL A 140 29.36 14.18 -23.52
C VAL A 140 30.56 14.26 -24.45
N GLU A 141 31.76 13.84 -24.00
CA GLU A 141 32.93 13.73 -24.86
C GLU A 141 32.72 12.71 -25.98
N ASP A 142 32.13 11.55 -25.66
CA ASP A 142 31.72 10.56 -26.65
C ASP A 142 30.70 11.14 -27.62
N ALA A 143 29.69 11.87 -27.15
CA ALA A 143 28.68 12.48 -28.01
C ALA A 143 29.31 13.49 -29.00
N LYS A 144 30.23 14.34 -28.53
CA LYS A 144 30.98 15.28 -29.38
C LYS A 144 31.85 14.55 -30.40
N PHE A 145 32.56 13.51 -29.97
CA PHE A 145 33.36 12.68 -30.86
C PHE A 145 32.50 11.96 -31.91
N ASN A 146 31.35 11.43 -31.50
CA ASN A 146 30.41 10.72 -32.36
C ASN A 146 29.79 11.64 -33.40
N ALA A 147 29.43 12.87 -33.04
CA ALA A 147 28.96 13.84 -34.01
C ALA A 147 30.04 14.14 -35.06
N ALA A 148 31.28 14.41 -34.64
CA ALA A 148 32.40 14.65 -35.55
C ALA A 148 32.72 13.43 -36.43
N LEU A 149 32.71 12.23 -35.86
CA LEU A 149 32.99 10.96 -36.55
C LEU A 149 31.99 10.71 -37.69
N ASN A 150 30.74 11.13 -37.52
CA ASN A 150 29.68 10.94 -38.51
C ASN A 150 29.47 12.17 -39.41
N GLY A 151 30.33 13.19 -39.36
CA GLY A 151 30.16 14.42 -40.15
C GLY A 151 28.91 15.22 -39.78
N VAL A 152 28.42 15.10 -38.55
CA VAL A 152 27.24 15.81 -38.04
C VAL A 152 27.68 17.10 -37.35
N HIS A 153 27.34 18.24 -37.95
CA HIS A 153 27.79 19.56 -37.49
C HIS A 153 26.72 20.38 -36.76
N ASN A 154 25.47 19.92 -36.75
CA ASN A 154 24.32 20.61 -36.16
C ASN A 154 23.97 20.12 -34.73
N CYS A 155 24.85 19.37 -34.08
CA CYS A 155 24.67 18.87 -32.71
C CYS A 155 25.59 19.59 -31.70
N GLU A 156 25.04 19.97 -30.56
CA GLU A 156 25.74 20.54 -29.41
C GLU A 156 25.45 19.69 -28.16
N PHE A 157 26.47 19.38 -27.36
CA PHE A 157 26.31 18.56 -26.15
C PHE A 157 26.86 19.28 -24.92
N LEU A 158 26.03 19.35 -23.88
CA LEU A 158 26.29 20.05 -22.63
C LEU A 158 26.44 19.07 -21.47
N SER A 159 27.50 19.24 -20.69
CA SER A 159 27.74 18.47 -19.46
C SER A 159 27.08 19.12 -18.26
N GLY A 160 26.37 18.32 -17.46
CA GLY A 160 25.81 18.73 -16.17
C GLY A 160 24.46 18.13 -15.86
N LYS A 161 24.04 18.27 -14.60
CA LYS A 161 22.73 17.84 -14.12
C LYS A 161 21.61 18.53 -14.90
N ALA A 162 20.68 17.76 -15.46
CA ALA A 162 19.57 18.28 -16.26
C ALA A 162 18.74 19.33 -15.48
N GLU A 163 18.54 19.16 -14.18
CA GLU A 163 17.82 20.11 -13.31
C GLU A 163 18.53 21.45 -13.08
N VAL A 164 19.80 21.55 -13.46
CA VAL A 164 20.61 22.76 -13.39
C VAL A 164 20.77 23.37 -14.78
N VAL A 165 21.14 22.56 -15.78
CA VAL A 165 21.44 23.02 -17.14
C VAL A 165 20.18 23.42 -17.89
N LEU A 166 19.14 22.57 -17.87
CA LEU A 166 17.96 22.78 -18.70
C LEU A 166 17.21 24.08 -18.36
N PRO A 167 16.92 24.44 -17.08
CA PRO A 167 16.23 25.69 -16.80
C PRO A 167 16.94 26.95 -17.32
N ASN A 168 18.27 26.96 -17.31
CA ASN A 168 19.07 28.08 -17.81
C ASN A 168 19.09 28.13 -19.34
N LEU A 169 19.25 26.95 -19.99
CA LEU A 169 19.19 26.83 -21.44
C LEU A 169 17.82 27.25 -22.00
N MET A 170 16.75 26.89 -21.30
CA MET A 170 15.39 27.23 -21.72
C MET A 170 15.12 28.74 -21.70
N ALA A 171 15.92 29.54 -20.98
CA ALA A 171 15.82 31.00 -21.02
C ALA A 171 16.47 31.61 -22.27
N THR A 172 17.35 30.87 -22.97
CA THR A 172 18.10 31.36 -24.13
C THR A 172 17.57 30.85 -25.47
N LEU A 173 16.63 29.89 -25.45
CA LEU A 173 16.03 29.31 -26.64
C LEU A 173 14.80 30.12 -27.11
N ASN A 174 14.85 30.62 -28.35
CA ASN A 174 13.74 31.37 -28.96
C ASN A 174 12.56 30.45 -29.30
N SER A 175 11.34 30.97 -29.16
CA SER A 175 10.10 30.19 -29.37
C SER A 175 9.67 30.03 -30.84
N ASP A 176 10.31 30.73 -31.78
CA ASP A 176 9.85 30.84 -33.17
C ASP A 176 10.25 29.67 -34.07
N GLY A 177 11.28 28.89 -33.68
CA GLY A 177 11.90 27.84 -34.51
C GLY A 177 11.36 26.41 -34.34
N GLY A 178 10.28 26.20 -33.57
CA GLY A 178 9.74 24.86 -33.28
C GLY A 178 10.69 24.00 -32.41
N LEU A 179 10.35 23.84 -31.13
CA LEU A 179 11.15 23.08 -30.16
C LEU A 179 10.48 21.74 -29.85
N THR A 180 11.25 20.66 -29.95
CA THR A 180 10.83 19.31 -29.55
C THR A 180 11.78 18.77 -28.53
N ALA A 181 11.28 18.07 -27.52
CA ALA A 181 12.11 17.43 -26.50
C ALA A 181 11.97 15.91 -26.55
N VAL A 182 13.09 15.21 -26.44
CA VAL A 182 13.17 13.78 -26.14
C VAL A 182 13.84 13.67 -24.77
N VAL A 183 13.23 12.93 -23.85
CA VAL A 183 13.76 12.68 -22.51
C VAL A 183 13.94 11.18 -22.31
N ASN A 184 15.14 10.77 -21.92
CA ASN A 184 15.48 9.37 -21.67
C ASN A 184 16.10 9.18 -20.27
N PRO A 185 15.34 9.46 -19.19
CA PRO A 185 15.86 9.35 -17.84
C PRO A 185 16.12 7.90 -17.41
N SER A 186 16.94 7.75 -16.38
CA SER A 186 17.08 6.47 -15.65
C SER A 186 15.76 6.04 -14.97
N ARG A 187 15.77 4.87 -14.31
CA ARG A 187 14.61 4.37 -13.53
C ARG A 187 14.14 5.30 -12.40
N ALA A 188 14.92 6.32 -12.03
CA ALA A 188 14.55 7.36 -11.07
C ALA A 188 13.69 8.50 -11.65
N GLY A 189 13.46 8.50 -12.97
CA GLY A 189 12.71 9.56 -13.66
C GLY A 189 13.44 10.89 -13.74
N LEU A 190 12.73 11.91 -14.22
CA LEU A 190 13.15 13.31 -14.26
C LEU A 190 12.93 14.00 -12.91
N HIS A 191 13.88 14.83 -12.54
CA HIS A 191 13.74 15.71 -11.40
C HIS A 191 12.66 16.78 -11.64
N TYR A 192 11.92 17.20 -10.60
CA TYR A 192 10.76 18.09 -10.74
C TYR A 192 11.09 19.45 -11.40
N ARG A 193 12.33 19.94 -11.25
CA ARG A 193 12.78 21.18 -11.91
C ARG A 193 12.89 21.03 -13.43
N VAL A 194 13.26 19.83 -13.91
CA VAL A 194 13.29 19.50 -15.35
C VAL A 194 11.87 19.45 -15.89
N VAL A 195 10.97 18.73 -15.19
CA VAL A 195 9.54 18.69 -15.54
C VAL A 195 8.98 20.10 -15.62
N ARG A 196 9.24 20.95 -14.62
CA ARG A 196 8.80 22.36 -14.60
C ARG A 196 9.38 23.17 -15.76
N ALA A 197 10.67 23.02 -16.08
CA ALA A 197 11.30 23.74 -17.20
C ALA A 197 10.69 23.35 -18.55
N LEU A 198 10.50 22.05 -18.79
CA LEU A 198 9.82 21.55 -19.99
C LEU A 198 8.38 22.06 -20.07
N ARG A 199 7.68 22.05 -18.93
CA ARG A 199 6.26 22.35 -18.82
C ARG A 199 5.92 23.83 -18.96
N ASN A 200 6.83 24.72 -18.58
CA ASN A 200 6.61 26.16 -18.59
C ASN A 200 7.06 26.86 -19.87
N HIS A 201 7.78 26.16 -20.76
CA HIS A 201 8.32 26.78 -21.96
C HIS A 201 7.33 26.67 -23.12
N PRO A 202 6.81 27.81 -23.65
CA PRO A 202 5.76 27.81 -24.65
C PRO A 202 6.22 27.28 -26.02
N GLY A 203 7.53 27.25 -26.28
CA GLY A 203 8.07 26.72 -27.52
C GLY A 203 8.05 25.19 -27.66
N ILE A 204 7.92 24.42 -26.56
CA ILE A 204 7.94 22.94 -26.63
C ILE A 204 6.57 22.44 -27.09
N ARG A 205 6.47 22.13 -28.38
CA ARG A 205 5.22 21.66 -28.99
C ARG A 205 5.05 20.16 -28.92
N ARG A 206 6.16 19.42 -28.79
CA ARG A 206 6.18 17.97 -28.69
C ARG A 206 7.22 17.49 -27.67
N LEU A 207 6.82 16.54 -26.84
CA LEU A 207 7.69 15.88 -25.87
C LEU A 207 7.55 14.36 -26.03
N VAL A 208 8.68 13.68 -26.25
CA VAL A 208 8.80 12.22 -26.28
C VAL A 208 9.50 11.78 -25.00
N TYR A 209 8.85 10.93 -24.22
CA TYR A 209 9.41 10.38 -22.99
C TYR A 209 9.68 8.89 -23.14
N ILE A 210 10.89 8.50 -22.85
CA ILE A 210 11.38 7.13 -22.92
C ILE A 210 11.58 6.63 -21.50
N SER A 211 10.89 5.54 -21.12
CA SER A 211 11.09 4.91 -19.81
C SER A 211 11.18 3.39 -19.93
N CYS A 212 12.20 2.81 -19.31
CA CYS A 212 12.31 1.37 -19.08
C CYS A 212 11.50 0.88 -17.85
N LYS A 213 10.95 1.81 -17.05
CA LYS A 213 10.08 1.54 -15.90
C LYS A 213 8.96 2.58 -15.87
N PRO A 214 7.84 2.37 -16.58
CA PRO A 214 6.77 3.36 -16.69
C PRO A 214 5.95 3.53 -15.39
N ASP A 215 6.05 2.58 -14.45
CA ASP A 215 5.49 2.65 -13.10
C ASP A 215 6.37 3.45 -12.13
N GLY A 216 5.76 4.01 -11.08
CA GLY A 216 6.46 4.80 -10.05
C GLY A 216 6.89 6.19 -10.54
N GLU A 217 8.20 6.43 -10.62
CA GLU A 217 8.78 7.76 -10.84
C GLU A 217 8.44 8.38 -12.20
N ALA A 218 8.44 7.58 -13.26
CA ALA A 218 7.99 8.04 -14.58
C ALA A 218 6.52 8.49 -14.55
N MET A 219 5.65 7.75 -13.85
CA MET A 219 4.25 8.12 -13.66
C MET A 219 4.08 9.43 -12.88
N ARG A 220 4.94 9.70 -11.89
CA ARG A 220 4.98 11.00 -11.20
C ARG A 220 5.32 12.13 -12.17
N ASN A 221 6.29 11.92 -13.07
CA ASN A 221 6.60 12.90 -14.11
C ASN A 221 5.44 13.11 -15.08
N PHE A 222 4.75 12.04 -15.50
CA PHE A 222 3.59 12.12 -16.39
C PHE A 222 2.49 12.98 -15.78
N ARG A 223 2.22 12.79 -14.47
CA ARG A 223 1.29 13.66 -13.74
C ARG A 223 1.73 15.12 -13.72
N GLY A 224 3.01 15.39 -13.48
CA GLY A 224 3.55 16.75 -13.50
C GLY A 224 3.52 17.41 -14.88
N LEU A 225 3.63 16.62 -15.96
CA LEU A 225 3.53 17.11 -17.34
C LEU A 225 2.07 17.33 -17.77
N CYS A 226 1.13 16.53 -17.29
CA CYS A 226 -0.28 16.57 -17.70
C CYS A 226 -1.19 17.36 -16.76
N CYS A 227 -0.73 17.77 -15.57
CA CYS A 227 -1.58 18.49 -14.62
C CYS A 227 -1.93 19.90 -15.12
N ASN A 228 -3.06 20.42 -14.63
CA ASN A 228 -3.41 21.83 -14.80
C ASN A 228 -2.31 22.74 -14.22
N SER A 229 -2.31 24.01 -14.63
CA SER A 229 -1.43 25.01 -14.03
C SER A 229 -1.64 25.07 -12.51
N ASP A 230 -0.53 25.17 -11.79
CA ASP A 230 -0.47 25.21 -10.34
C ASP A 230 0.63 26.20 -9.92
N ASP A 231 0.19 27.38 -9.49
CA ASP A 231 1.08 28.46 -9.06
C ASP A 231 1.90 28.08 -7.82
N LYS A 232 1.36 27.24 -6.93
CA LYS A 232 2.08 26.77 -5.72
C LYS A 232 3.25 25.87 -6.10
N ARG A 233 3.08 25.06 -7.15
CA ARG A 233 4.15 24.21 -7.71
C ARG A 233 4.97 24.92 -8.79
N LYS A 234 4.66 26.19 -9.09
CA LYS A 234 5.29 27.02 -10.11
C LYS A 234 5.24 26.39 -11.51
N ILE A 235 4.19 25.62 -11.80
CA ILE A 235 3.89 25.03 -13.12
C ILE A 235 2.85 25.93 -13.77
N THR A 236 3.29 26.81 -14.68
CA THR A 236 2.48 27.92 -15.21
C THR A 236 2.17 27.79 -16.70
N GLY A 237 2.88 26.95 -17.46
CA GLY A 237 2.58 26.73 -18.88
C GLY A 237 1.30 25.91 -19.09
N GLU A 238 0.95 25.60 -20.35
CA GLU A 238 -0.23 24.75 -20.66
C GLU A 238 0.03 23.23 -20.79
N ALA A 239 -0.96 22.44 -20.34
CA ALA A 239 -0.82 21.00 -20.08
C ALA A 239 -0.50 20.19 -21.34
N PHE A 240 0.53 19.35 -21.21
CA PHE A 240 0.82 18.34 -22.21
C PHE A 240 -0.30 17.28 -22.21
N LYS A 241 -0.80 16.93 -23.40
CA LYS A 241 -1.80 15.88 -23.56
C LYS A 241 -1.18 14.65 -24.21
N PRO A 242 -1.34 13.44 -23.63
CA PRO A 242 -0.75 12.23 -24.19
C PRO A 242 -1.48 11.90 -25.49
N THR A 243 -0.73 11.77 -26.58
CA THR A 243 -1.28 11.49 -27.91
C THR A 243 -0.98 10.07 -28.36
N VAL A 244 0.21 9.54 -28.05
CA VAL A 244 0.65 8.22 -28.49
C VAL A 244 1.44 7.53 -27.38
N ALA A 245 1.22 6.22 -27.21
CA ALA A 245 2.05 5.37 -26.37
C ALA A 245 2.51 4.15 -27.19
N VAL A 246 3.81 3.89 -27.25
CA VAL A 246 4.40 2.78 -28.01
C VAL A 246 5.18 1.86 -27.06
N PRO A 247 4.75 0.60 -26.87
CA PRO A 247 5.54 -0.39 -26.17
C PRO A 247 6.64 -0.94 -27.08
N LEU A 248 7.87 -1.01 -26.58
CA LEU A 248 8.99 -1.65 -27.28
C LEU A 248 9.57 -2.77 -26.41
N ASP A 249 9.61 -3.97 -26.97
CA ASP A 249 10.24 -5.15 -26.36
C ASP A 249 11.73 -5.20 -26.75
N GLN A 250 12.61 -5.21 -25.75
CA GLN A 250 14.06 -5.26 -25.97
C GLN A 250 14.64 -6.69 -25.97
N LYS A 251 13.83 -7.74 -25.76
CA LYS A 251 14.30 -9.13 -25.67
C LYS A 251 13.87 -9.98 -26.87
N SER A 252 14.75 -10.11 -27.86
CA SER A 252 14.58 -11.10 -28.93
C SER A 252 15.06 -12.48 -28.46
N GLN A 253 14.15 -13.45 -28.45
CA GLN A 253 14.31 -14.90 -28.18
C GLN A 253 14.43 -15.33 -26.71
N TYR A 254 13.29 -15.65 -26.08
CA TYR A 254 12.90 -16.98 -25.57
C TYR A 254 11.58 -16.85 -24.79
N ILE A 255 10.64 -17.74 -25.09
CA ILE A 255 9.36 -17.93 -24.41
C ILE A 255 9.65 -18.43 -22.98
N TYR A 256 9.00 -17.83 -21.97
CA TYR A 256 9.13 -17.97 -20.50
C TYR A 256 10.24 -17.13 -19.82
N ALA A 257 9.91 -15.89 -19.43
CA ALA A 257 10.30 -15.23 -18.16
C ALA A 257 10.02 -13.71 -18.18
N TYR A 258 9.13 -13.26 -17.28
CA TYR A 258 8.94 -11.88 -16.78
C TYR A 258 8.53 -10.76 -17.78
N LEU A 259 7.22 -10.45 -17.79
CA LEU A 259 6.66 -9.15 -18.19
C LEU A 259 7.00 -8.06 -17.16
N GLN A 260 8.29 -7.69 -17.05
CA GLN A 260 8.73 -6.67 -16.08
C GLN A 260 9.65 -5.58 -16.67
N ASP A 261 9.92 -5.61 -17.98
CA ASP A 261 10.73 -4.59 -18.67
C ASP A 261 10.15 -4.27 -20.06
N LEU A 262 8.97 -3.65 -20.12
CA LEU A 262 8.44 -3.02 -21.35
C LEU A 262 8.91 -1.56 -21.39
N LEU A 263 9.67 -1.18 -22.42
CA LEU A 263 9.95 0.25 -22.66
C LEU A 263 8.65 0.91 -23.12
N SER A 264 8.18 1.94 -22.42
CA SER A 264 7.03 2.73 -22.85
C SER A 264 7.51 4.06 -23.39
N LEU A 265 7.30 4.27 -24.69
CA LEU A 265 7.50 5.56 -25.33
C LEU A 265 6.18 6.33 -25.27
N MET A 266 6.15 7.53 -24.67
CA MET A 266 4.95 8.37 -24.63
C MET A 266 5.20 9.70 -25.34
N VAL A 267 4.28 10.10 -26.20
CA VAL A 267 4.30 11.38 -26.91
C VAL A 267 3.23 12.30 -26.36
N TRP A 268 3.60 13.56 -26.15
CA TRP A 268 2.67 14.62 -25.79
C TRP A 268 2.75 15.80 -26.75
N THR A 269 1.61 16.48 -26.97
CA THR A 269 1.55 17.74 -27.74
C THR A 269 0.80 18.86 -26.98
N GLN A 270 1.17 20.13 -27.24
CA GLN A 270 0.39 21.33 -26.90
C GLN A 270 -0.39 21.81 -28.14
N ASN A 271 -1.65 22.23 -27.99
CA ASN A 271 -2.50 22.68 -29.11
C ASN A 271 -2.82 24.16 -28.98
N HIS A 272 -2.65 24.95 -30.05
CA HIS A 272 -3.60 26.04 -30.37
C HIS A 272 -3.84 26.20 -31.88
N HIS A 273 -5.06 26.67 -32.16
CA HIS A 273 -5.76 26.84 -33.43
C HIS A 273 -4.92 27.41 -34.58
N HIS A 274 -4.83 26.70 -35.71
CA HIS A 274 -5.07 27.22 -37.06
C HIS A 274 -5.07 26.06 -38.07
N GLY A 275 -6.04 26.08 -38.98
CA GLY A 275 -6.41 24.96 -39.83
C GLY A 275 -5.30 24.48 -40.76
N LEU A 276 -4.94 23.21 -40.61
CA LEU A 276 -4.50 22.35 -41.70
C LEU A 276 -5.15 20.99 -41.45
N GLN A 277 -6.09 20.67 -42.33
CA GLN A 277 -6.86 19.44 -42.36
C GLN A 277 -5.93 18.32 -42.83
N TYR A 278 -5.42 17.53 -41.89
CA TYR A 278 -4.81 16.23 -42.17
C TYR A 278 -5.69 15.17 -41.53
N ASP A 279 -5.92 14.10 -42.27
CA ASP A 279 -7.01 13.16 -42.07
C ASP A 279 -7.17 12.71 -40.62
N THR A 280 -8.37 13.01 -40.13
CA THR A 280 -8.80 12.82 -38.77
C THR A 280 -8.99 11.32 -38.55
N ILE A 281 -8.04 10.64 -37.93
CA ILE A 281 -8.41 9.51 -37.07
C ILE A 281 -9.03 10.16 -35.84
N THR A 282 -10.33 10.39 -35.93
CA THR A 282 -11.19 10.77 -34.81
C THR A 282 -10.99 9.75 -33.70
N PHE A 283 -10.40 10.20 -32.60
CA PHE A 283 -10.42 9.48 -31.34
C PHE A 283 -11.86 9.47 -30.83
N ASP A 284 -12.56 8.39 -31.15
CA ASP A 284 -13.88 8.14 -30.60
C ASP A 284 -13.79 7.92 -29.08
N SER A 285 -14.71 8.55 -28.36
CA SER A 285 -14.75 8.66 -26.90
C SER A 285 -14.82 7.31 -26.17
N GLU A 286 -15.09 6.22 -26.89
CA GLU A 286 -15.07 4.85 -26.37
C GLU A 286 -13.66 4.25 -26.21
N ARG A 287 -12.62 4.74 -26.92
CA ARG A 287 -11.27 4.13 -26.86
C ARG A 287 -10.30 4.79 -25.88
N LEU A 288 -10.62 5.98 -25.35
CA LEU A 288 -9.93 6.55 -24.18
C LEU A 288 -10.19 5.70 -22.92
N MET A 289 -11.28 4.95 -22.92
CA MET A 289 -11.58 3.91 -21.96
C MET A 289 -10.59 2.74 -22.09
N ILE A 290 -10.15 2.37 -23.30
CA ILE A 290 -9.25 1.23 -23.56
C ILE A 290 -7.78 1.52 -23.17
N CYS A 291 -7.27 2.75 -23.30
CA CYS A 291 -5.92 3.07 -22.81
C CYS A 291 -5.85 3.21 -21.27
N ARG A 292 -6.93 3.65 -20.61
CA ARG A 292 -7.08 3.45 -19.15
C ARG A 292 -7.25 1.97 -18.81
N GLN A 293 -7.95 1.21 -19.66
CA GLN A 293 -8.16 -0.23 -19.50
C GLN A 293 -6.87 -1.04 -19.68
N GLN A 294 -5.91 -0.62 -20.52
CA GLN A 294 -4.65 -1.36 -20.72
C GLN A 294 -3.63 -1.10 -19.60
N ALA A 295 -3.59 0.10 -19.03
CA ALA A 295 -2.85 0.35 -17.79
C ALA A 295 -3.45 -0.43 -16.59
N TYR A 296 -4.77 -0.67 -16.61
CA TYR A 296 -5.48 -1.48 -15.61
C TYR A 296 -5.38 -3.00 -15.89
N ASN A 297 -5.29 -3.42 -17.16
CA ASN A 297 -5.13 -4.82 -17.55
C ASN A 297 -3.71 -5.36 -17.34
N ILE A 298 -2.68 -4.52 -17.18
CA ILE A 298 -1.36 -4.99 -16.71
C ILE A 298 -1.46 -5.49 -15.26
N ASN A 299 -2.29 -4.86 -14.42
CA ASN A 299 -2.60 -5.37 -13.08
C ASN A 299 -3.50 -6.62 -13.12
N GLN A 300 -4.42 -6.75 -14.09
CA GLN A 300 -5.23 -7.97 -14.21
C GLN A 300 -4.52 -9.16 -14.89
N ILE A 301 -3.59 -8.96 -15.81
CA ILE A 301 -2.77 -10.06 -16.35
C ILE A 301 -1.79 -10.55 -15.27
N ALA A 302 -1.31 -9.68 -14.39
CA ALA A 302 -0.61 -10.09 -13.18
C ALA A 302 -1.52 -10.92 -12.24
N ILE A 303 -2.81 -10.60 -12.12
CA ILE A 303 -3.79 -11.38 -11.34
C ILE A 303 -4.16 -12.71 -12.02
N ILE A 304 -4.23 -12.78 -13.36
CA ILE A 304 -4.59 -14.01 -14.10
C ILE A 304 -3.40 -14.98 -14.20
N LEU A 305 -2.14 -14.48 -14.25
CA LEU A 305 -0.95 -15.34 -14.24
C LEU A 305 -0.47 -15.73 -12.83
N TYR A 306 -0.74 -14.94 -11.78
CA TYR A 306 -0.59 -15.40 -10.38
C TYR A 306 -1.77 -16.26 -9.91
N GLY A 307 -2.93 -16.16 -10.58
CA GLY A 307 -4.14 -16.92 -10.30
C GLY A 307 -4.07 -18.42 -10.64
N CYS A 308 -2.98 -18.90 -11.26
CA CYS A 308 -2.80 -20.33 -11.53
C CYS A 308 -1.97 -21.08 -10.47
N ILE A 309 -1.45 -20.42 -9.42
CA ILE A 309 -0.73 -21.11 -8.32
C ILE A 309 -1.19 -20.67 -6.91
N ALA A 310 -1.93 -19.56 -6.77
CA ALA A 310 -2.49 -19.17 -5.48
C ALA A 310 -3.93 -19.70 -5.31
N ASN A 311 -4.13 -20.54 -4.30
CA ASN A 311 -5.38 -21.21 -3.99
C ASN A 311 -6.51 -20.18 -3.72
N LYS A 312 -7.63 -20.31 -4.44
CA LYS A 312 -8.80 -19.39 -4.42
C LYS A 312 -9.42 -19.18 -3.03
N GLU A 313 -9.17 -20.08 -2.09
CA GLU A 313 -9.72 -20.05 -0.72
C GLU A 313 -9.08 -18.96 0.17
N THR A 314 -7.84 -18.55 -0.10
CA THR A 314 -7.10 -17.61 0.77
C THR A 314 -7.53 -16.15 0.58
N ILE A 315 -7.99 -15.78 -0.62
CA ILE A 315 -8.44 -14.41 -0.95
C ILE A 315 -9.89 -14.17 -0.49
N THR A 316 -10.75 -15.19 -0.58
CA THR A 316 -12.13 -15.13 -0.06
C THR A 316 -12.14 -15.01 1.47
N SER A 317 -11.22 -15.72 2.14
CA SER A 317 -11.07 -15.71 3.60
C SER A 317 -10.58 -14.39 4.20
N MET A 318 -9.82 -13.57 3.45
CA MET A 318 -9.40 -12.23 3.90
C MET A 318 -10.53 -11.20 3.79
N LYS A 319 -11.51 -11.44 2.91
CA LYS A 319 -12.76 -10.66 2.79
C LYS A 319 -13.74 -11.01 3.93
N GLU A 320 -13.87 -12.30 4.27
CA GLU A 320 -14.84 -12.82 5.26
C GLU A 320 -14.50 -12.52 6.75
N MET A 321 -13.32 -11.97 7.10
CA MET A 321 -12.89 -11.84 8.51
C MET A 321 -12.73 -10.42 9.04
N ALA A 322 -12.75 -9.40 8.18
CA ALA A 322 -13.04 -8.04 8.65
C ALA A 322 -14.45 -7.94 9.28
N GLU A 323 -15.29 -8.96 9.05
CA GLU A 323 -16.70 -9.00 9.41
C GLU A 323 -16.96 -9.41 10.87
N THR A 324 -16.21 -10.32 11.51
CA THR A 324 -16.72 -11.09 12.67
C THR A 324 -16.85 -10.43 14.06
N THR A 325 -16.49 -9.15 14.23
CA THR A 325 -16.81 -8.39 15.48
C THR A 325 -17.48 -7.04 15.19
N ILE A 326 -17.75 -6.79 13.91
CA ILE A 326 -18.34 -5.58 13.34
C ILE A 326 -19.42 -6.04 12.32
N THR A 327 -20.08 -7.18 12.61
CA THR A 327 -20.88 -7.96 11.65
C THR A 327 -22.17 -7.27 11.20
N ASP A 328 -22.58 -6.19 11.85
CA ASP A 328 -23.90 -5.60 11.63
C ASP A 328 -23.91 -4.38 10.71
N ASP A 329 -22.75 -3.78 10.44
CA ASP A 329 -22.64 -2.55 9.63
C ASP A 329 -21.91 -2.79 8.29
N VAL A 330 -21.44 -4.01 8.05
CA VAL A 330 -20.80 -4.43 6.79
C VAL A 330 -21.87 -4.99 5.86
N TYR A 331 -21.77 -4.63 4.57
CA TYR A 331 -22.68 -5.08 3.53
C TYR A 331 -22.66 -6.61 3.42
N ASP A 332 -23.84 -7.25 3.46
CA ASP A 332 -23.97 -8.71 3.35
C ASP A 332 -24.00 -9.15 1.88
N ASP A 333 -22.82 -9.41 1.31
CA ASP A 333 -22.62 -9.88 -0.07
C ASP A 333 -23.37 -11.20 -0.35
N ALA A 334 -23.72 -11.99 0.67
CA ALA A 334 -24.37 -13.29 0.54
C ALA A 334 -25.91 -13.22 0.53
N TYR A 335 -26.50 -12.07 0.84
CA TYR A 335 -27.94 -11.91 0.90
C TYR A 335 -28.54 -11.62 -0.48
N GLU A 336 -29.25 -12.61 -1.04
CA GLU A 336 -30.09 -12.42 -2.22
C GLU A 336 -31.56 -12.20 -1.83
N GLU A 337 -32.18 -11.19 -2.44
CA GLU A 337 -33.58 -10.86 -2.26
C GLU A 337 -34.47 -11.99 -2.83
N LYS A 338 -35.50 -12.39 -2.07
CA LYS A 338 -36.41 -13.46 -2.50
C LYS A 338 -37.14 -13.03 -3.78
N PRO A 339 -37.12 -13.85 -4.85
CA PRO A 339 -37.86 -13.53 -6.06
C PRO A 339 -39.37 -13.57 -5.78
N GLY A 340 -40.08 -12.49 -6.08
CA GLY A 340 -41.53 -12.38 -5.88
C GLY A 340 -42.09 -11.05 -6.38
N PRO A 341 -43.43 -10.93 -6.51
CA PRO A 341 -44.07 -9.67 -6.86
C PRO A 341 -43.89 -8.65 -5.74
N ARG A 342 -43.55 -7.40 -6.10
CA ARG A 342 -43.37 -6.32 -5.12
C ARG A 342 -44.68 -6.05 -4.38
N LEU A 343 -44.62 -6.02 -3.05
CA LEU A 343 -45.77 -5.68 -2.22
C LEU A 343 -46.25 -4.24 -2.50
N PRO A 344 -47.57 -4.00 -2.57
CA PRO A 344 -48.10 -2.65 -2.74
C PRO A 344 -47.78 -1.78 -1.52
N LEU A 345 -47.43 -0.51 -1.77
CA LEU A 345 -47.12 0.45 -0.72
C LEU A 345 -48.38 0.83 0.06
N GLN A 346 -48.33 0.78 1.39
CA GLN A 346 -49.41 1.20 2.27
C GLN A 346 -49.15 2.61 2.81
N ILE A 347 -49.94 3.59 2.35
CA ILE A 347 -49.78 5.01 2.69
C ILE A 347 -50.23 5.29 4.14
N VAL A 348 -49.43 6.07 4.86
CA VAL A 348 -49.72 6.57 6.21
C VAL A 348 -50.13 8.04 6.11
N TRP A 349 -51.43 8.30 5.88
CA TRP A 349 -51.97 9.64 5.61
C TRP A 349 -51.65 10.69 6.69
N ARG A 350 -51.55 10.28 7.96
CA ARG A 350 -51.09 11.17 9.04
C ARG A 350 -49.72 11.77 8.73
N ASN A 351 -48.78 10.97 8.26
CA ASN A 351 -47.42 11.42 7.97
C ASN A 351 -47.42 12.33 6.73
N VAL A 352 -48.22 12.00 5.71
CA VAL A 352 -48.40 12.84 4.52
C VAL A 352 -48.86 14.24 4.91
N ILE A 353 -49.93 14.34 5.71
CA ILE A 353 -50.50 15.63 6.13
C ILE A 353 -49.47 16.44 6.94
N LEU A 354 -48.83 15.82 7.94
CA LEU A 354 -47.85 16.52 8.78
C LEU A 354 -46.64 16.99 7.98
N MET A 355 -46.16 16.17 7.05
CA MET A 355 -45.01 16.50 6.21
C MET A 355 -45.34 17.61 5.21
N SER A 356 -46.54 17.59 4.62
CA SER A 356 -47.03 18.68 3.77
C SER A 356 -47.16 20.00 4.53
N LEU A 357 -47.75 19.98 5.72
CA LEU A 357 -47.89 21.19 6.56
C LEU A 357 -46.53 21.76 6.97
N LEU A 358 -45.57 20.90 7.34
CA LEU A 358 -44.21 21.32 7.67
C LEU A 358 -43.54 22.05 6.49
N HIS A 359 -43.58 21.45 5.30
CA HIS A 359 -42.92 22.02 4.11
C HIS A 359 -43.64 23.29 3.62
N LEU A 360 -44.97 23.38 3.74
CA LEU A 360 -45.71 24.62 3.45
C LEU A 360 -45.33 25.74 4.43
N GLY A 361 -45.21 25.42 5.72
CA GLY A 361 -44.75 26.37 6.74
C GLY A 361 -43.32 26.85 6.48
N ALA A 362 -42.42 25.95 6.07
CA ALA A 362 -41.06 26.31 5.69
C ALA A 362 -41.01 27.17 4.42
N LEU A 363 -41.84 26.86 3.41
CA LEU A 363 -41.94 27.67 2.19
C LEU A 363 -42.43 29.08 2.51
N TYR A 364 -43.40 29.22 3.41
CA TYR A 364 -43.83 30.53 3.91
C TYR A 364 -42.69 31.23 4.69
N GLY A 365 -41.96 30.50 5.52
CA GLY A 365 -40.75 30.99 6.20
C GLY A 365 -39.69 31.55 5.24
N LEU A 366 -39.51 30.95 4.06
CA LEU A 366 -38.60 31.47 3.03
C LEU A 366 -39.02 32.85 2.51
N THR A 367 -40.33 33.10 2.34
CA THR A 367 -40.84 34.37 1.81
C THR A 367 -40.59 35.55 2.74
N ILE A 368 -40.48 35.30 4.05
CA ILE A 368 -40.25 36.33 5.07
C ILE A 368 -38.77 36.49 5.44
N LEU A 369 -37.86 35.66 4.92
CA LEU A 369 -36.42 35.73 5.23
C LEU A 369 -35.80 37.14 5.10
N PRO A 370 -36.14 37.97 4.08
CA PRO A 370 -35.57 39.30 3.94
C PRO A 370 -35.93 40.27 5.08
N SER A 371 -37.01 39.99 5.83
CA SER A 371 -37.47 40.82 6.95
C SER A 371 -37.08 40.26 8.33
N VAL A 372 -36.24 39.23 8.38
CA VAL A 372 -35.79 38.58 9.62
C VAL A 372 -34.58 39.30 10.19
N SER A 373 -34.50 39.42 11.52
CA SER A 373 -33.31 39.97 12.18
C SER A 373 -32.06 39.12 11.91
N SER A 374 -30.90 39.77 11.73
CA SER A 374 -29.61 39.09 11.57
C SER A 374 -29.28 38.15 12.75
N LEU A 375 -29.70 38.51 13.97
CA LEU A 375 -29.53 37.65 15.16
C LEU A 375 -30.34 36.37 15.05
N THR A 376 -31.57 36.44 14.54
CA THR A 376 -32.44 35.29 14.30
C THR A 376 -31.86 34.37 13.22
N LEU A 377 -31.23 34.91 12.18
CA LEU A 377 -30.54 34.13 11.14
C LEU A 377 -29.29 33.42 11.68
N ILE A 378 -28.48 34.09 12.52
CA ILE A 378 -27.34 33.47 13.20
C ILE A 378 -27.84 32.35 14.12
N TRP A 379 -28.90 32.61 14.89
CA TRP A 379 -29.50 31.61 15.78
C TRP A 379 -30.03 30.39 15.03
N MET A 380 -30.67 30.59 13.88
CA MET A 380 -31.07 29.51 12.96
C MET A 380 -29.83 28.69 12.54
N GLY A 381 -28.73 29.35 12.17
CA GLY A 381 -27.47 28.69 11.81
C GLY A 381 -26.88 27.87 12.96
N VAL A 382 -26.89 28.40 14.18
CA VAL A 382 -26.43 27.69 15.38
C VAL A 382 -27.30 26.45 15.64
N CYS A 383 -28.62 26.60 15.62
CA CYS A 383 -29.55 25.49 15.80
C CYS A 383 -29.39 24.42 14.70
N PHE A 384 -29.16 24.84 13.46
CA PHE A 384 -28.85 23.94 12.35
C PHE A 384 -27.58 23.12 12.64
N MET A 385 -26.48 23.78 13.03
CA MET A 385 -25.21 23.12 13.33
C MET A 385 -25.31 22.15 14.52
N ILE A 386 -26.00 22.54 15.60
CA ILE A 386 -26.25 21.65 16.74
C ILE A 386 -27.06 20.43 16.28
N SER A 387 -28.15 20.64 15.55
CA SER A 387 -28.98 19.55 15.01
C SER A 387 -28.16 18.59 14.15
N ALA A 388 -27.36 19.14 13.23
CA ALA A 388 -26.54 18.37 12.31
C ALA A 388 -25.51 17.52 13.07
N LEU A 389 -24.77 18.08 14.05
CA LEU A 389 -23.85 17.31 14.89
C LEU A 389 -24.55 16.22 15.71
N GLY A 390 -25.78 16.44 16.16
CA GLY A 390 -26.60 15.43 16.83
C GLY A 390 -26.90 14.21 15.96
N ILE A 391 -27.00 14.41 14.64
CA ILE A 391 -27.14 13.30 13.67
C ILE A 391 -25.77 12.73 13.32
N THR A 392 -24.84 13.55 12.84
CA THR A 392 -23.60 13.10 12.22
C THR A 392 -22.58 12.60 13.25
N ALA A 393 -22.19 13.42 14.24
CA ALA A 393 -21.27 13.00 15.29
C ALA A 393 -21.95 12.01 16.25
N GLY A 394 -23.23 12.26 16.58
CA GLY A 394 -24.02 11.43 17.50
C GLY A 394 -24.59 10.17 16.87
N ALA A 395 -25.82 10.26 16.35
CA ALA A 395 -26.60 9.08 15.92
C ALA A 395 -25.85 8.20 14.92
N HIS A 396 -25.14 8.80 13.97
CA HIS A 396 -24.42 8.13 12.90
C HIS A 396 -23.08 7.57 13.36
N ARG A 397 -22.07 8.41 13.59
CA ARG A 397 -20.69 7.96 13.80
C ARG A 397 -20.48 7.32 15.18
N LEU A 398 -21.05 7.89 16.24
CA LEU A 398 -20.88 7.38 17.60
C LEU A 398 -21.77 6.16 17.89
N TRP A 399 -23.08 6.27 17.74
CA TRP A 399 -24.00 5.22 18.18
C TRP A 399 -24.27 4.16 17.13
N SER A 400 -24.35 4.50 15.84
CA SER A 400 -24.55 3.48 14.80
C SER A 400 -23.26 2.70 14.57
N HIS A 401 -22.17 3.41 14.22
CA HIS A 401 -20.92 2.79 13.77
C HIS A 401 -19.84 2.59 14.82
N ARG A 402 -20.00 3.17 16.02
CA ARG A 402 -19.04 3.01 17.13
C ARG A 402 -17.61 3.39 16.71
N SER A 403 -17.49 4.39 15.85
CA SER A 403 -16.21 4.76 15.21
C SER A 403 -15.28 5.55 16.15
N TYR A 404 -15.82 6.02 17.28
CA TYR A 404 -15.08 6.61 18.39
C TYR A 404 -15.84 6.41 19.71
N LYS A 405 -15.19 6.66 20.85
CA LYS A 405 -15.80 6.65 22.18
C LYS A 405 -15.93 8.07 22.72
N ALA A 406 -17.03 8.35 23.41
CA ALA A 406 -17.34 9.66 23.97
C ALA A 406 -17.52 9.59 25.50
N SER A 407 -17.02 10.60 26.19
CA SER A 407 -17.27 10.82 27.62
C SER A 407 -18.76 11.08 27.89
N LEU A 408 -19.20 10.92 29.14
CA LEU A 408 -20.59 11.17 29.52
C LEU A 408 -21.08 12.59 29.16
N PRO A 409 -20.33 13.68 29.42
CA PRO A 409 -20.73 15.03 29.00
C PRO A 409 -20.97 15.16 27.49
N LEU A 410 -20.08 14.60 26.68
CA LEU A 410 -20.22 14.64 25.22
C LEU A 410 -21.41 13.82 24.74
N ARG A 411 -21.67 12.64 25.33
CA ARG A 411 -22.85 11.83 25.01
C ARG A 411 -24.15 12.55 25.34
N ILE A 412 -24.24 13.22 26.49
CA ILE A 412 -25.42 14.01 26.88
C ILE A 412 -25.64 15.16 25.89
N PHE A 413 -24.59 15.91 25.55
CA PHE A 413 -24.66 16.98 24.56
C PHE A 413 -25.20 16.47 23.21
N LEU A 414 -24.63 15.38 22.69
CA LEU A 414 -25.03 14.81 21.41
C LEU A 414 -26.47 14.25 21.44
N ALA A 415 -26.95 13.75 22.58
CA ALA A 415 -28.33 13.28 22.72
C ALA A 415 -29.36 14.42 22.76
N ILE A 416 -29.00 15.53 23.40
CA ILE A 416 -29.79 16.78 23.38
C ILE A 416 -29.82 17.35 21.96
N ALA A 417 -28.66 17.41 21.30
CA ALA A 417 -28.52 17.85 19.92
C ALA A 417 -29.34 16.99 18.94
N ASN A 418 -29.33 15.66 19.10
CA ASN A 418 -30.16 14.73 18.33
C ASN A 418 -31.67 15.00 18.52
N SER A 419 -32.09 15.35 19.74
CA SER A 419 -33.50 15.71 20.01
C SER A 419 -33.93 17.00 19.28
N MET A 420 -33.02 17.95 19.05
CA MET A 420 -33.26 19.14 18.23
C MET A 420 -33.40 18.81 16.73
N ALA A 421 -32.72 17.77 16.27
CA ALA A 421 -32.78 17.32 14.89
C ALA A 421 -34.09 16.59 14.54
N PHE A 422 -34.76 15.99 15.52
CA PHE A 422 -36.05 15.30 15.40
C PHE A 422 -36.13 14.31 14.21
N GLN A 423 -35.24 13.30 14.22
CA GLN A 423 -35.19 12.21 13.24
C GLN A 423 -35.41 10.83 13.89
N ASN A 424 -36.39 10.70 14.79
CA ASN A 424 -36.55 9.58 15.73
C ASN A 424 -35.48 9.52 16.83
N ASP A 425 -35.73 8.68 17.83
CA ASP A 425 -34.81 8.48 18.95
C ASP A 425 -33.56 7.72 18.49
N ILE A 426 -32.45 7.88 19.23
CA ILE A 426 -31.12 7.36 18.84
C ILE A 426 -31.17 5.85 18.59
N TYR A 427 -31.91 5.11 19.42
CA TYR A 427 -32.02 3.66 19.30
C TYR A 427 -32.71 3.24 17.99
N GLU A 428 -33.82 3.90 17.64
CA GLU A 428 -34.53 3.64 16.39
C GLU A 428 -33.72 4.06 15.16
N TRP A 429 -33.10 5.25 15.19
CA TRP A 429 -32.26 5.75 14.10
C TRP A 429 -31.09 4.79 13.85
N ALA A 430 -30.35 4.42 14.89
CA ALA A 430 -29.20 3.55 14.76
C ALA A 430 -29.58 2.15 14.28
N ARG A 431 -30.69 1.58 14.79
CA ARG A 431 -31.19 0.28 14.27
C ARG A 431 -31.45 0.36 12.77
N ASP A 432 -32.22 1.35 12.32
CA ASP A 432 -32.59 1.47 10.92
C ASP A 432 -31.36 1.74 10.03
N HIS A 433 -30.38 2.51 10.53
CA HIS A 433 -29.12 2.78 9.83
C HIS A 433 -28.21 1.54 9.70
N ARG A 434 -28.11 0.72 10.74
CA ARG A 434 -27.38 -0.56 10.67
C ARG A 434 -28.05 -1.53 9.67
N VAL A 435 -29.38 -1.60 9.65
CA VAL A 435 -30.12 -2.38 8.64
C VAL A 435 -29.81 -1.88 7.23
N HIS A 436 -29.81 -0.55 7.05
CA HIS A 436 -29.49 0.08 5.78
C HIS A 436 -28.09 -0.33 5.28
N HIS A 437 -27.06 -0.24 6.11
CA HIS A 437 -25.71 -0.66 5.71
C HIS A 437 -25.63 -2.14 5.34
N LYS A 438 -26.23 -3.01 6.16
CA LYS A 438 -26.14 -4.46 5.99
C LYS A 438 -26.87 -4.97 4.75
N PHE A 439 -28.04 -4.40 4.45
CA PHE A 439 -28.93 -4.87 3.38
C PHE A 439 -29.22 -3.79 2.34
N SER A 440 -28.27 -2.90 2.12
CA SER A 440 -28.37 -1.74 1.24
C SER A 440 -28.91 -2.15 -0.14
N GLU A 441 -29.81 -1.34 -0.71
CA GLU A 441 -30.42 -1.58 -2.03
C GLU A 441 -31.31 -2.82 -2.16
N THR A 442 -31.81 -3.37 -1.05
CA THR A 442 -32.79 -4.46 -1.04
C THR A 442 -34.11 -4.04 -0.39
N ASP A 443 -35.15 -4.88 -0.40
CA ASP A 443 -36.39 -4.61 0.33
C ASP A 443 -36.24 -4.69 1.86
N ALA A 444 -35.07 -5.06 2.38
CA ALA A 444 -34.72 -4.90 3.79
C ALA A 444 -34.12 -3.52 4.12
N ASP A 445 -33.69 -2.74 3.12
CA ASP A 445 -33.22 -1.36 3.29
C ASP A 445 -34.43 -0.42 3.53
N PRO A 446 -34.50 0.30 4.68
CA PRO A 446 -35.59 1.21 4.98
C PRO A 446 -35.83 2.28 3.92
N HIS A 447 -34.78 2.75 3.25
CA HIS A 447 -34.82 3.82 2.25
C HIS A 447 -34.19 3.38 0.92
N ASN A 448 -34.50 2.13 0.53
CA ASN A 448 -34.04 1.49 -0.71
C ASN A 448 -34.04 2.42 -1.93
N ALA A 449 -32.84 2.84 -2.35
CA ALA A 449 -32.62 3.72 -3.48
C ALA A 449 -33.08 3.12 -4.83
N ARG A 450 -33.20 1.79 -4.95
CA ARG A 450 -33.74 1.14 -6.17
C ARG A 450 -35.22 1.43 -6.40
N ARG A 451 -35.94 1.91 -5.40
CA ARG A 451 -37.35 2.35 -5.51
C ARG A 451 -37.47 3.80 -6.04
N GLY A 452 -36.35 4.46 -6.32
CA GLY A 452 -36.30 5.78 -6.95
C GLY A 452 -36.09 6.92 -5.94
N PHE A 453 -35.71 8.09 -6.47
CA PHE A 453 -35.30 9.25 -5.67
C PHE A 453 -36.34 9.65 -4.63
N PHE A 454 -37.61 9.77 -5.03
CA PHE A 454 -38.67 10.20 -4.13
C PHE A 454 -38.84 9.25 -2.94
N PHE A 455 -38.79 7.94 -3.17
CA PHE A 455 -38.90 6.94 -2.11
C PHE A 455 -37.75 7.06 -1.11
N ALA A 456 -36.50 7.08 -1.59
CA ALA A 456 -35.31 7.17 -0.74
C ALA A 456 -35.20 8.52 -0.01
N HIS A 457 -35.70 9.60 -0.61
CA HIS A 457 -35.66 10.94 -0.02
C HIS A 457 -36.70 11.13 1.09
N ILE A 458 -37.98 10.92 0.80
CA ILE A 458 -39.06 11.20 1.76
C ILE A 458 -40.17 10.14 1.75
N GLY A 459 -40.37 9.46 0.63
CA GLY A 459 -41.49 8.53 0.43
C GLY A 459 -41.52 7.38 1.43
N TRP A 460 -40.36 6.88 1.87
CA TRP A 460 -40.26 5.82 2.87
C TRP A 460 -40.86 6.21 4.24
N LEU A 461 -40.88 7.50 4.58
CA LEU A 461 -41.52 8.02 5.80
C LEU A 461 -43.06 8.13 5.66
N LEU A 462 -43.57 8.14 4.44
CA LEU A 462 -44.99 8.33 4.13
C LEU A 462 -45.76 7.00 4.02
N VAL A 463 -45.05 5.88 4.10
CA VAL A 463 -45.60 4.53 3.94
C VAL A 463 -45.21 3.63 5.11
N ARG A 464 -45.86 2.47 5.23
CA ARG A 464 -45.41 1.43 6.17
C ARG A 464 -44.10 0.81 5.69
N LYS A 465 -43.18 0.56 6.62
CA LYS A 465 -41.91 -0.16 6.35
C LYS A 465 -42.21 -1.53 5.76
N HIS A 466 -41.38 -1.98 4.82
CA HIS A 466 -41.48 -3.32 4.26
C HIS A 466 -41.25 -4.39 5.35
N PRO A 467 -41.93 -5.55 5.32
CA PRO A 467 -41.78 -6.59 6.35
C PRO A 467 -40.33 -7.05 6.57
N GLU A 468 -39.53 -7.15 5.50
CA GLU A 468 -38.12 -7.54 5.58
C GLU A 468 -37.29 -6.54 6.41
N VAL A 469 -37.57 -5.23 6.34
CA VAL A 469 -36.91 -4.22 7.21
C VAL A 469 -37.13 -4.54 8.69
N ILE A 470 -38.35 -4.95 9.05
CA ILE A 470 -38.74 -5.26 10.43
C ILE A 470 -38.09 -6.58 10.87
N GLU A 471 -38.12 -7.60 10.01
CA GLU A 471 -37.56 -8.91 10.32
C GLU A 471 -36.03 -8.84 10.48
N LYS A 472 -35.35 -8.22 9.51
CA LYS A 472 -33.90 -8.08 9.53
C LYS A 472 -33.42 -7.16 10.65
N GLY A 473 -34.15 -6.06 10.90
CA GLY A 473 -33.85 -5.17 12.04
C GLY A 473 -34.00 -5.83 13.41
N ARG A 474 -34.82 -6.87 13.57
CA ARG A 474 -34.89 -7.67 14.81
C ARG A 474 -33.71 -8.62 14.99
N LYS A 475 -33.01 -8.99 13.91
CA LYS A 475 -31.88 -9.92 13.93
C LYS A 475 -30.54 -9.22 14.22
N LEU A 476 -30.50 -7.89 14.21
CA LEU A 476 -29.30 -7.12 14.55
C LEU A 476 -29.01 -7.13 16.06
N GLU A 477 -27.72 -7.10 16.40
CA GLU A 477 -27.24 -6.97 17.77
C GLU A 477 -27.26 -5.49 18.20
N LEU A 478 -28.16 -5.18 19.14
CA LEU A 478 -28.36 -3.82 19.68
C LEU A 478 -28.10 -3.77 21.19
N ALA A 479 -27.31 -4.71 21.72
CA ALA A 479 -27.02 -4.81 23.16
C ALA A 479 -26.25 -3.58 23.67
N ASP A 480 -25.37 -3.03 22.84
CA ASP A 480 -24.61 -1.81 23.11
C ASP A 480 -25.51 -0.60 23.36
N LEU A 481 -26.52 -0.38 22.50
CA LEU A 481 -27.44 0.75 22.61
C LEU A 481 -28.37 0.61 23.82
N LYS A 482 -28.75 -0.63 24.17
CA LYS A 482 -29.54 -0.91 25.37
C LYS A 482 -28.75 -0.71 26.65
N ALA A 483 -27.43 -0.94 26.61
CA ALA A 483 -26.53 -0.74 27.74
C ALA A 483 -26.18 0.75 27.96
N ASP A 484 -26.33 1.61 26.94
CA ASP A 484 -26.10 3.05 27.09
C ASP A 484 -27.31 3.75 27.74
N GLU A 485 -27.16 4.12 29.01
CA GLU A 485 -28.19 4.82 29.79
C GLU A 485 -28.64 6.14 29.15
N VAL A 486 -27.75 6.86 28.46
CA VAL A 486 -28.09 8.14 27.80
C VAL A 486 -29.05 7.89 26.64
N VAL A 487 -28.78 6.86 25.83
CA VAL A 487 -29.63 6.46 24.71
C VAL A 487 -31.01 6.05 25.22
N MET A 488 -31.05 5.21 26.25
CA MET A 488 -32.30 4.71 26.81
C MET A 488 -33.09 5.81 27.55
N PHE A 489 -32.42 6.77 28.19
CA PHE A 489 -33.04 7.95 28.77
C PHE A 489 -33.68 8.83 27.70
N GLN A 490 -32.95 9.14 26.63
CA GLN A 490 -33.46 9.92 25.51
C GLN A 490 -34.68 9.24 24.87
N ARG A 491 -34.64 7.92 24.66
CA ARG A 491 -35.77 7.15 24.15
C ARG A 491 -37.01 7.23 25.07
N ARG A 492 -36.83 7.12 26.39
CA ARG A 492 -37.93 7.20 27.37
C ARG A 492 -38.61 8.58 27.37
N HIS A 493 -37.84 9.64 27.19
CA HIS A 493 -38.31 11.03 27.25
C HIS A 493 -38.39 11.74 25.89
N TYR A 494 -38.30 10.99 24.79
CA TYR A 494 -38.07 11.52 23.45
C TYR A 494 -39.11 12.56 23.00
N LYS A 495 -40.40 12.30 23.24
CA LYS A 495 -41.47 13.22 22.84
C LYS A 495 -41.32 14.58 23.52
N LEU A 496 -41.00 14.57 24.81
CA LEU A 496 -40.82 15.80 25.59
C LEU A 496 -39.54 16.52 25.15
N SER A 497 -38.43 15.78 24.98
CA SER A 497 -37.16 16.38 24.56
C SER A 497 -37.26 17.01 23.18
N VAL A 498 -37.96 16.40 22.23
CA VAL A 498 -38.21 16.97 20.89
C VAL A 498 -39.05 18.24 20.96
N VAL A 499 -40.16 18.24 21.71
CA VAL A 499 -41.00 19.46 21.83
C VAL A 499 -40.15 20.62 22.36
N VAL A 500 -39.38 20.39 23.42
CA VAL A 500 -38.53 21.42 24.02
C VAL A 500 -37.42 21.85 23.07
N MET A 501 -36.62 20.91 22.55
CA MET A 501 -35.39 21.21 21.83
C MET A 501 -35.61 21.62 20.37
N CYS A 502 -36.56 20.99 19.66
CA CYS A 502 -36.81 21.25 18.24
C CYS A 502 -37.79 22.40 18.00
N PHE A 503 -38.73 22.64 18.93
CA PHE A 503 -39.80 23.62 18.75
C PHE A 503 -39.72 24.80 19.73
N LEU A 504 -39.69 24.54 21.04
CA LEU A 504 -39.78 25.63 22.03
C LEU A 504 -38.51 26.48 22.08
N ILE A 505 -37.32 25.86 22.22
CA ILE A 505 -36.06 26.61 22.32
C ILE A 505 -35.78 27.44 21.07
N PRO A 506 -35.87 26.90 19.83
CA PRO A 506 -35.60 27.69 18.64
C PRO A 506 -36.58 28.86 18.45
N THR A 507 -37.82 28.73 18.96
CA THR A 507 -38.87 29.76 18.84
C THR A 507 -38.79 30.82 19.95
N PHE A 508 -38.59 30.42 21.21
CA PHE A 508 -38.66 31.35 22.33
C PHE A 508 -37.38 32.15 22.53
N VAL A 509 -36.21 31.63 22.15
CA VAL A 509 -34.96 32.38 22.30
C VAL A 509 -34.99 33.68 21.48
N PRO A 510 -35.32 33.69 20.17
CA PRO A 510 -35.41 34.93 19.42
C PRO A 510 -36.50 35.87 19.91
N TRP A 511 -37.67 35.31 20.24
CA TRP A 511 -38.80 36.08 20.73
C TRP A 511 -38.50 36.80 22.05
N TYR A 512 -37.79 36.15 22.97
CA TYR A 512 -37.54 36.69 24.31
C TYR A 512 -36.28 37.58 24.39
N PHE A 513 -35.17 37.20 23.74
CA PHE A 513 -33.87 37.85 23.96
C PHE A 513 -33.61 39.04 23.03
N TRP A 514 -34.23 39.10 21.86
CA TRP A 514 -34.07 40.21 20.91
C TRP A 514 -35.37 40.58 20.20
N GLU A 515 -36.51 40.30 20.87
CA GLU A 515 -37.85 40.78 20.53
C GLU A 515 -38.30 40.47 19.09
N GLU A 516 -37.83 39.36 18.53
CA GLU A 516 -38.30 38.88 17.22
C GLU A 516 -39.78 38.51 17.30
N SER A 517 -40.55 38.71 16.23
CA SER A 517 -41.96 38.31 16.22
C SER A 517 -42.10 36.81 16.50
N LEU A 518 -43.08 36.42 17.33
CA LEU A 518 -43.32 35.01 17.67
C LEU A 518 -43.58 34.17 16.41
N LEU A 519 -44.29 34.73 15.43
CA LEU A 519 -44.56 34.08 14.15
C LEU A 519 -43.26 33.88 13.34
N THR A 520 -42.42 34.92 13.22
CA THR A 520 -41.13 34.84 12.53
C THR A 520 -40.20 33.82 13.20
N SER A 521 -40.15 33.83 14.54
CA SER A 521 -39.36 32.93 15.35
C SER A 521 -39.81 31.47 15.22
N TYR A 522 -41.11 31.23 15.07
CA TYR A 522 -41.63 29.88 14.83
C TYR A 522 -41.40 29.40 13.38
N LEU A 523 -41.58 30.28 12.40
CA LEU A 523 -41.45 29.90 10.99
C LEU A 523 -39.99 29.68 10.55
N VAL A 524 -39.05 30.50 11.03
CA VAL A 524 -37.68 30.53 10.48
C VAL A 524 -36.73 29.61 11.26
N PRO A 525 -36.30 29.92 12.50
CA PRO A 525 -35.37 29.07 13.24
C PRO A 525 -35.98 27.76 13.73
N CYS A 526 -37.31 27.60 13.72
CA CYS A 526 -37.98 26.33 14.01
C CYS A 526 -38.38 25.56 12.74
N LEU A 527 -39.44 25.95 12.00
CA LEU A 527 -39.97 25.14 10.88
C LEU A 527 -39.05 25.08 9.65
N LEU A 528 -38.56 26.23 9.17
CA LEU A 528 -37.66 26.27 8.02
C LEU A 528 -36.35 25.56 8.33
N ARG A 529 -35.72 25.86 9.48
CA ARG A 529 -34.54 25.14 9.96
C ARG A 529 -34.76 23.63 10.03
N TYR A 530 -35.90 23.18 10.60
CA TYR A 530 -36.20 21.75 10.69
C TYR A 530 -36.25 21.10 9.31
N THR A 531 -36.96 21.75 8.39
CA THR A 531 -37.11 21.28 7.01
C THR A 531 -35.77 21.22 6.29
N VAL A 532 -34.90 22.21 6.48
CA VAL A 532 -33.55 22.22 5.90
C VAL A 532 -32.68 21.09 6.48
N VAL A 533 -32.71 20.85 7.79
CA VAL A 533 -31.99 19.73 8.43
C VAL A 533 -32.47 18.38 7.86
N LEU A 534 -33.80 18.18 7.77
CA LEU A 534 -34.37 16.95 7.22
C LEU A 534 -33.93 16.70 5.78
N ASN A 535 -34.11 17.69 4.90
CA ASN A 535 -33.78 17.54 3.48
C ASN A 535 -32.25 17.37 3.28
N ALA A 536 -31.41 18.04 4.07
CA ALA A 536 -29.97 17.83 4.05
C ALA A 536 -29.59 16.39 4.42
N THR A 537 -30.20 15.80 5.45
CA THR A 537 -29.98 14.39 5.80
C THR A 537 -30.54 13.45 4.73
N TRP A 538 -31.74 13.70 4.21
CA TRP A 538 -32.37 12.83 3.21
C TRP A 538 -31.67 12.84 1.85
N LEU A 539 -30.92 13.90 1.53
CA LEU A 539 -30.02 13.92 0.37
C LEU A 539 -28.92 12.86 0.47
N VAL A 540 -28.49 12.44 1.67
CA VAL A 540 -27.55 11.33 1.86
C VAL A 540 -28.18 10.04 1.33
N ASN A 541 -29.38 9.69 1.82
CA ASN A 541 -30.10 8.48 1.41
C ASN A 541 -30.47 8.43 -0.08
N SER A 542 -30.64 9.60 -0.71
CA SER A 542 -31.14 9.72 -2.09
C SER A 542 -30.04 10.12 -3.07
N ALA A 543 -29.61 11.38 -3.04
CA ALA A 543 -28.60 11.89 -3.96
C ALA A 543 -27.25 11.18 -3.80
N ALA A 544 -26.83 10.84 -2.58
CA ALA A 544 -25.56 10.13 -2.37
C ALA A 544 -25.64 8.63 -2.69
N HIS A 545 -26.79 8.06 -3.03
CA HIS A 545 -26.88 6.72 -3.64
C HIS A 545 -27.05 6.73 -5.17
N MET A 546 -27.35 7.90 -5.75
CA MET A 546 -27.72 8.02 -7.16
C MET A 546 -26.70 8.79 -8.00
N TRP A 547 -26.18 9.90 -7.48
CA TRP A 547 -25.36 10.84 -8.24
C TRP A 547 -24.03 11.14 -7.56
N GLY A 548 -22.93 10.87 -8.27
CA GLY A 548 -21.57 11.05 -7.76
C GLY A 548 -20.58 10.01 -8.31
N MET A 549 -19.37 10.03 -7.74
CA MET A 549 -18.29 9.09 -8.07
C MET A 549 -18.30 7.89 -7.12
N ARG A 550 -17.71 6.76 -7.54
CA ARG A 550 -17.55 5.55 -6.71
C ARG A 550 -16.09 5.08 -6.72
N PRO A 551 -15.17 5.80 -6.07
CA PRO A 551 -13.73 5.52 -6.22
C PRO A 551 -13.22 4.38 -5.32
N TYR A 552 -13.99 3.92 -4.33
CA TYR A 552 -13.58 2.91 -3.36
C TYR A 552 -14.19 1.54 -3.66
N ASP A 553 -15.49 1.49 -3.91
CA ASP A 553 -16.18 0.27 -4.33
C ASP A 553 -17.20 0.57 -5.44
N HIS A 554 -16.96 0.01 -6.62
CA HIS A 554 -17.81 0.19 -7.80
C HIS A 554 -19.03 -0.75 -7.83
N SER A 555 -19.02 -1.81 -7.00
CA SER A 555 -20.06 -2.82 -6.95
C SER A 555 -21.31 -2.36 -6.19
N ILE A 556 -21.12 -1.42 -5.25
CA ILE A 556 -22.21 -0.81 -4.47
C ILE A 556 -22.74 0.48 -5.14
N ASN A 557 -23.95 0.89 -4.77
CA ASN A 557 -24.59 2.11 -5.28
C ASN A 557 -24.15 3.44 -4.61
N PRO A 558 -23.84 3.52 -3.30
CA PRO A 558 -23.38 4.72 -2.61
C PRO A 558 -22.25 5.47 -3.33
N ARG A 559 -22.28 6.80 -3.30
CA ARG A 559 -21.49 7.70 -4.13
C ARG A 559 -20.94 8.90 -3.37
N GLU A 560 -19.77 9.34 -3.80
CA GLU A 560 -19.13 10.59 -3.38
C GLU A 560 -19.85 11.79 -4.04
N ASN A 561 -20.47 12.64 -3.22
CA ASN A 561 -21.19 13.82 -3.68
C ASN A 561 -20.82 15.06 -2.84
N LYS A 562 -20.10 16.01 -3.47
CA LYS A 562 -19.60 17.23 -2.82
C LYS A 562 -20.71 18.16 -2.33
N PHE A 563 -21.83 18.23 -3.05
CA PHE A 563 -22.98 19.05 -2.63
C PHE A 563 -23.60 18.50 -1.36
N VAL A 564 -23.77 17.17 -1.30
CA VAL A 564 -24.25 16.48 -0.09
C VAL A 564 -23.24 16.61 1.05
N ALA A 565 -21.94 16.53 0.76
CA ALA A 565 -20.90 16.70 1.79
C ALA A 565 -20.97 18.11 2.42
N PHE A 566 -21.22 19.14 1.62
CA PHE A 566 -21.44 20.49 2.12
C PHE A 566 -22.75 20.62 2.92
N SER A 567 -23.89 20.16 2.38
CA SER A 567 -25.19 20.35 3.03
C SER A 567 -25.37 19.48 4.29
N ALA A 568 -24.81 18.28 4.31
CA ALA A 568 -24.82 17.35 5.44
C ALA A 568 -23.50 17.36 6.22
N ILE A 569 -22.75 18.47 6.17
CA ILE A 569 -21.56 18.78 6.99
C ILE A 569 -20.48 17.69 7.08
N GLY A 570 -20.35 16.86 6.04
CA GLY A 570 -19.37 15.79 5.93
C GLY A 570 -19.91 14.44 5.46
N GLU A 571 -21.23 14.20 5.45
CA GLU A 571 -21.78 12.86 5.15
C GLU A 571 -21.96 12.53 3.66
N GLY A 572 -21.47 13.38 2.75
CA GLY A 572 -21.56 13.16 1.30
C GLY A 572 -20.46 12.27 0.72
N PHE A 573 -19.47 11.87 1.51
CA PHE A 573 -18.41 10.93 1.09
C PHE A 573 -18.91 9.48 1.23
N HIS A 574 -20.02 9.19 0.55
CA HIS A 574 -20.86 8.05 0.90
C HIS A 574 -20.38 6.70 0.34
N ASN A 575 -19.61 6.72 -0.76
CA ASN A 575 -18.96 5.50 -1.26
C ASN A 575 -17.86 5.05 -0.29
N TYR A 576 -17.04 5.99 0.20
CA TYR A 576 -16.04 5.70 1.24
C TYR A 576 -16.72 5.16 2.49
N HIS A 577 -17.77 5.85 2.94
CA HIS A 577 -18.47 5.50 4.16
C HIS A 577 -19.07 4.09 4.12
N HIS A 578 -19.75 3.69 3.04
CA HIS A 578 -20.28 2.34 2.91
C HIS A 578 -19.20 1.27 2.76
N THR A 579 -18.03 1.63 2.22
CA THR A 579 -16.89 0.70 2.14
C THR A 579 -16.18 0.56 3.49
N PHE A 580 -16.10 1.65 4.27
CA PHE A 580 -15.41 1.72 5.58
C PHE A 580 -16.33 2.34 6.65
N PRO A 581 -17.40 1.64 7.05
CA PRO A 581 -18.40 2.20 7.97
C PRO A 581 -17.84 2.52 9.36
N HIS A 582 -16.76 1.85 9.75
CA HIS A 582 -16.08 2.03 11.04
C HIS A 582 -15.17 3.26 11.11
N ASP A 583 -14.94 3.98 10.01
CA ASP A 583 -14.08 5.17 9.98
C ASP A 583 -14.82 6.39 10.58
N TYR A 584 -14.24 7.00 11.62
CA TYR A 584 -14.86 8.15 12.30
C TYR A 584 -14.88 9.42 11.45
N ALA A 585 -14.00 9.52 10.46
CA ALA A 585 -14.00 10.63 9.51
C ALA A 585 -15.12 10.48 8.49
N THR A 586 -15.57 9.26 8.19
CA THR A 586 -16.46 8.93 7.04
C THR A 586 -15.92 9.40 5.69
N SER A 587 -14.62 9.77 5.62
CA SER A 587 -13.94 10.23 4.41
C SER A 587 -12.44 9.92 4.47
N GLU A 588 -11.83 9.65 3.30
CA GLU A 588 -10.39 9.39 3.17
C GLU A 588 -9.54 10.62 3.56
N PHE A 589 -9.87 11.77 2.94
CA PHE A 589 -9.17 13.03 3.13
C PHE A 589 -9.72 13.82 4.33
N GLY A 590 -8.90 14.74 4.87
CA GLY A 590 -9.15 15.47 6.12
C GLY A 590 -10.38 16.40 6.15
N SER A 591 -10.39 17.41 7.02
CA SER A 591 -11.61 18.18 7.36
C SER A 591 -12.19 19.09 6.26
N GLN A 592 -11.69 19.04 5.03
CA GLN A 592 -12.23 19.83 3.92
C GLN A 592 -13.65 19.34 3.60
N LEU A 593 -14.66 20.19 3.82
CA LEU A 593 -16.10 19.88 3.75
C LEU A 593 -16.60 18.85 4.79
N ASN A 594 -15.80 18.55 5.82
CA ASN A 594 -16.17 17.60 6.87
C ASN A 594 -16.07 18.26 8.25
N VAL A 595 -17.09 19.07 8.56
CA VAL A 595 -17.16 19.82 9.83
C VAL A 595 -17.36 18.88 11.00
N THR A 596 -18.12 17.79 10.80
CA THR A 596 -18.30 16.74 11.81
C THR A 596 -16.96 16.17 12.26
N LYS A 597 -16.08 15.83 11.32
CA LYS A 597 -14.72 15.39 11.64
C LYS A 597 -13.96 16.43 12.46
N ALA A 598 -13.97 17.70 12.05
CA ALA A 598 -13.27 18.76 12.77
C ALA A 598 -13.78 18.92 14.21
N PHE A 599 -15.10 18.79 14.42
CA PHE A 599 -15.69 18.77 15.74
C PHE A 599 -15.21 17.58 16.57
N ILE A 600 -15.22 16.37 16.02
CA ILE A 600 -14.76 15.17 16.74
C ILE A 600 -13.26 15.29 17.07
N ASP A 601 -12.43 15.79 16.14
CA ASP A 601 -11.00 16.04 16.40
C ASP A 601 -10.79 17.01 17.57
N LEU A 602 -11.59 18.08 17.63
CA LEU A 602 -11.57 19.04 18.74
C LEU A 602 -11.98 18.37 20.06
N MET A 603 -12.98 17.48 20.03
CA MET A 603 -13.36 16.70 21.22
C MET A 603 -12.29 15.68 21.61
N CYS A 604 -11.58 15.06 20.65
CA CYS A 604 -10.45 14.18 20.92
C CYS A 604 -9.30 15.02 21.56
N PHE A 605 -9.07 16.26 21.11
CA PHE A 605 -8.09 17.19 21.70
C PHE A 605 -8.41 17.56 23.16
N PHE A 606 -9.67 17.82 23.49
CA PHE A 606 -10.09 18.09 24.88
C PHE A 606 -10.22 16.82 25.74
N GLY A 607 -9.93 15.63 25.20
CA GLY A 607 -10.06 14.36 25.91
C GLY A 607 -11.51 13.93 26.16
N LEU A 608 -12.49 14.60 25.53
CA LEU A 608 -13.91 14.25 25.61
C LEU A 608 -14.29 13.11 24.66
N ALA A 609 -13.49 12.89 23.62
CA ALA A 609 -13.54 11.73 22.73
C ALA A 609 -12.19 10.98 22.72
N ASN A 610 -12.23 9.67 22.48
CA ASN A 610 -11.03 8.85 22.29
C ASN A 610 -11.32 7.67 21.36
N ASP A 611 -10.28 6.88 21.05
CA ASP A 611 -10.39 5.71 20.15
C ASP A 611 -10.95 6.08 18.77
N CYS A 612 -10.55 7.24 18.24
CA CYS A 612 -11.06 7.83 16.99
C CYS A 612 -10.50 6.99 15.78
N ARG A 613 -11.25 5.98 15.31
CA ARG A 613 -10.78 4.93 14.37
C ARG A 613 -10.75 5.40 12.92
N LYS A 614 -9.61 5.28 12.24
CA LYS A 614 -9.45 5.67 10.83
C LYS A 614 -9.04 4.48 9.97
N ALA A 615 -9.65 4.33 8.80
CA ALA A 615 -9.26 3.33 7.80
C ALA A 615 -8.08 3.86 7.00
N TYR A 616 -6.99 3.09 6.94
CA TYR A 616 -5.77 3.47 6.21
C TYR A 616 -5.52 2.55 5.02
N LEU A 617 -6.39 2.64 4.01
CA LEU A 617 -6.36 1.75 2.86
C LEU A 617 -5.01 1.73 2.14
N ILE A 618 -4.35 2.90 2.09
CA ILE A 618 -3.04 3.08 1.46
C ILE A 618 -1.95 2.16 2.02
N TYR A 619 -2.09 1.68 3.26
CA TYR A 619 -1.10 0.82 3.91
C TYR A 619 -1.47 -0.66 3.88
N SER A 620 -2.71 -1.01 3.52
CA SER A 620 -3.23 -2.38 3.62
C SER A 620 -2.39 -3.41 2.85
N SER A 621 -1.95 -3.06 1.63
CA SER A 621 -1.08 -3.92 0.81
C SER A 621 0.31 -4.11 1.43
N SER A 622 0.93 -3.04 1.93
CA SER A 622 2.21 -3.08 2.63
C SER A 622 2.13 -3.80 3.98
N VAL A 623 1.00 -3.68 4.69
CA VAL A 623 0.72 -4.44 5.92
C VAL A 623 0.64 -5.93 5.60
N ALA A 624 -0.13 -6.32 4.59
CA ALA A 624 -0.24 -7.73 4.17
C ALA A 624 1.13 -8.30 3.76
N ALA A 625 1.90 -7.55 2.97
CA ALA A 625 3.26 -7.92 2.58
C ALA A 625 4.19 -8.06 3.81
N GLY A 626 4.11 -7.14 4.78
CA GLY A 626 4.90 -7.21 6.01
C GLY A 626 4.53 -8.38 6.91
N ALA A 627 3.23 -8.71 7.02
CA ALA A 627 2.78 -9.90 7.76
C ALA A 627 3.29 -11.19 7.10
N GLN A 628 3.26 -11.25 5.77
CA GLN A 628 3.80 -12.37 4.99
C GLN A 628 5.31 -12.53 5.18
N SER A 629 6.08 -11.44 5.12
CA SER A 629 7.52 -11.45 5.42
C SER A 629 7.80 -11.98 6.84
N GLY A 630 6.98 -11.61 7.81
CA GLY A 630 7.04 -12.15 9.18
C GLY A 630 6.80 -13.67 9.23
N ILE A 631 5.80 -14.18 8.49
CA ILE A 631 5.50 -15.61 8.37
C ILE A 631 6.66 -16.37 7.73
N GLU A 632 7.24 -15.85 6.65
CA GLU A 632 8.36 -16.48 5.94
C GLU A 632 9.61 -16.55 6.83
N GLU A 633 9.90 -15.49 7.57
CA GLU A 633 11.00 -15.49 8.53
C GLU A 633 10.70 -16.44 9.71
N CYS A 634 9.47 -16.57 10.17
CA CYS A 634 9.08 -17.58 11.16
C CYS A 634 9.33 -19.01 10.67
N LYS A 635 8.91 -19.33 9.44
CA LYS A 635 9.20 -20.63 8.81
C LYS A 635 10.69 -20.89 8.70
N TYR A 636 11.48 -19.87 8.36
CA TYR A 636 12.93 -19.96 8.33
C TYR A 636 13.52 -20.31 9.71
N GLN A 637 13.14 -19.56 10.75
CA GLN A 637 13.64 -19.73 12.11
C GLN A 637 13.25 -21.07 12.75
N PHE A 638 12.18 -21.72 12.27
CA PHE A 638 11.65 -22.97 12.79
C PHE A 638 11.75 -24.15 11.81
N ALA A 639 12.45 -23.99 10.68
CA ALA A 639 12.54 -25.00 9.61
C ALA A 639 12.94 -26.39 10.12
N TRP A 640 13.80 -26.43 11.15
CA TRP A 640 14.37 -27.65 11.72
C TRP A 640 13.84 -27.99 13.12
N ASP A 641 12.83 -27.28 13.61
CA ASP A 641 12.18 -27.55 14.90
C ASP A 641 10.93 -28.41 14.72
N ARG A 642 10.43 -29.08 15.78
CA ARG A 642 9.26 -29.98 15.67
C ARG A 642 8.01 -29.22 15.23
N TRP A 643 7.80 -28.02 15.76
CA TRP A 643 6.89 -27.04 15.20
C TRP A 643 7.66 -26.21 14.16
N ASN A 644 7.14 -26.13 12.93
CA ASN A 644 7.82 -25.53 11.78
C ASN A 644 7.11 -24.29 11.22
N CYS A 645 6.36 -23.59 12.06
CA CYS A 645 5.51 -22.48 11.65
C CYS A 645 4.52 -22.90 10.51
N PRO A 646 3.56 -23.80 10.78
CA PRO A 646 2.63 -24.30 9.76
C PRO A 646 1.54 -23.28 9.40
N GLU A 647 1.31 -23.03 8.11
CA GLU A 647 0.37 -22.00 7.60
C GLU A 647 -1.02 -22.03 8.22
N ARG A 648 -1.58 -23.23 8.46
CA ARG A 648 -2.90 -23.40 9.06
C ARG A 648 -2.99 -22.94 10.52
N ALA A 649 -1.86 -22.89 11.23
CA ALA A 649 -1.78 -22.33 12.57
C ALA A 649 -1.55 -20.80 12.55
N LEU A 650 -1.23 -20.21 11.39
CA LEU A 650 -0.69 -18.84 11.26
C LEU A 650 -1.73 -17.84 10.72
N GLN A 651 -3.01 -18.17 10.75
CA GLN A 651 -4.04 -17.19 10.45
C GLN A 651 -4.15 -16.20 11.62
N LEU A 652 -3.44 -15.07 11.53
CA LEU A 652 -3.55 -13.94 12.48
C LEU A 652 -5.01 -13.48 12.68
N SER A 653 -5.86 -13.74 11.71
CA SER A 653 -7.25 -13.30 11.65
C SER A 653 -8.27 -14.33 12.17
N THR A 654 -7.99 -15.64 12.14
CA THR A 654 -8.91 -16.63 12.72
C THR A 654 -8.49 -17.01 14.14
N HIS A 655 -9.32 -16.65 15.12
CA HIS A 655 -9.28 -17.27 16.46
C HIS A 655 -9.57 -18.80 16.44
N SER A 656 -9.59 -19.46 15.27
CA SER A 656 -9.85 -20.89 15.12
C SER A 656 -8.56 -21.73 15.01
N GLY A 657 -7.47 -21.20 14.45
CA GLY A 657 -6.23 -21.96 14.23
C GLY A 657 -5.23 -21.94 15.38
N LEU A 658 -5.20 -20.85 16.17
CA LEU A 658 -4.14 -20.63 17.16
C LEU A 658 -4.67 -20.34 18.57
N ARG A 659 -5.78 -20.95 19.02
CA ARG A 659 -6.31 -20.75 20.39
C ARG A 659 -5.34 -21.07 21.53
N SER A 660 -4.27 -21.78 21.24
CA SER A 660 -3.21 -22.07 22.20
C SER A 660 -2.43 -20.81 22.56
N ALA A 661 -2.17 -20.61 23.84
CA ALA A 661 -1.41 -19.47 24.36
C ALA A 661 0.03 -19.92 24.72
N ASN A 662 0.68 -20.63 23.79
CA ASN A 662 1.99 -21.24 23.97
C ASN A 662 3.14 -20.36 23.45
N ARG A 663 4.36 -20.85 23.62
CA ARG A 663 5.60 -20.11 23.31
C ARG A 663 5.77 -19.81 21.82
N GLU A 664 5.35 -20.73 20.96
CA GLU A 664 5.39 -20.62 19.50
C GLU A 664 4.45 -19.51 19.02
N THR A 665 3.26 -19.44 19.64
CA THR A 665 2.28 -18.38 19.41
C THR A 665 2.83 -17.00 19.80
N ALA A 666 3.52 -16.91 20.95
CA ALA A 666 4.17 -15.68 21.38
C ALA A 666 5.19 -15.16 20.36
N PHE A 667 6.04 -16.05 19.83
CA PHE A 667 7.00 -15.68 18.78
C PHE A 667 6.31 -15.26 17.48
N PHE A 668 5.23 -15.96 17.11
CA PHE A 668 4.48 -15.64 15.89
C PHE A 668 3.88 -14.24 15.91
N HIS A 669 3.18 -13.86 16.98
CA HIS A 669 2.64 -12.52 17.13
C HIS A 669 3.75 -11.44 17.07
N ALA A 670 4.89 -11.70 17.72
CA ALA A 670 6.02 -10.79 17.70
C ALA A 670 6.65 -10.62 16.30
N ILE A 671 6.94 -11.72 15.59
CA ILE A 671 7.60 -11.65 14.28
C ILE A 671 6.68 -11.08 13.19
N SER A 672 5.37 -11.33 13.28
CA SER A 672 4.38 -10.75 12.36
C SER A 672 4.20 -9.25 12.59
N SER A 673 4.07 -8.81 13.84
CA SER A 673 4.01 -7.36 14.13
C SER A 673 5.31 -6.64 13.75
N ALA A 674 6.46 -7.29 13.98
CA ALA A 674 7.76 -6.81 13.54
C ALA A 674 7.85 -6.70 12.01
N GLY A 675 7.38 -7.71 11.26
CA GLY A 675 7.36 -7.70 9.80
C GLY A 675 6.51 -6.58 9.22
N VAL A 676 5.31 -6.36 9.76
CA VAL A 676 4.45 -5.22 9.38
C VAL A 676 5.14 -3.88 9.62
N MET A 677 5.69 -3.69 10.83
CA MET A 677 6.41 -2.45 11.18
C MET A 677 7.63 -2.22 10.30
N TYR A 678 8.40 -3.28 10.04
CA TYR A 678 9.62 -3.23 9.23
C TYR A 678 9.32 -2.79 7.79
N THR A 679 8.36 -3.47 7.14
CA THR A 679 7.96 -3.16 5.76
C THR A 679 7.44 -1.73 5.64
N LEU A 680 6.52 -1.31 6.52
CA LEU A 680 5.96 0.05 6.49
C LEU A 680 7.00 1.14 6.73
N THR A 681 7.93 0.91 7.66
CA THR A 681 9.06 1.83 7.88
C THR A 681 9.89 1.95 6.61
N ARG A 682 10.19 0.82 5.95
CA ARG A 682 11.02 0.81 4.75
C ARG A 682 10.33 1.49 3.56
N ASN A 683 9.05 1.20 3.33
CA ASN A 683 8.24 1.87 2.30
C ASN A 683 8.23 3.39 2.52
N CYS A 684 8.11 3.83 3.78
CA CYS A 684 8.15 5.24 4.13
C CYS A 684 9.48 5.92 3.76
N SER A 685 10.61 5.30 4.14
CA SER A 685 11.95 5.82 3.84
C SER A 685 12.29 5.81 2.34
N LEU A 686 11.69 4.89 1.58
CA LEU A 686 11.82 4.82 0.12
C LEU A 686 10.95 5.85 -0.61
N GLY A 687 10.04 6.51 0.10
CA GLY A 687 9.11 7.48 -0.49
C GLY A 687 7.89 6.84 -1.18
N ASP A 688 7.53 5.61 -0.83
CA ASP A 688 6.36 4.91 -1.39
C ASP A 688 5.03 5.50 -0.88
N PHE A 689 5.06 6.28 0.20
CA PHE A 689 3.91 6.97 0.78
C PHE A 689 4.09 8.49 0.78
N ASP A 690 3.11 9.22 0.26
CA ASP A 690 3.16 10.69 0.15
C ASP A 690 3.12 11.43 1.51
N ASN A 691 2.61 10.77 2.55
CA ASN A 691 2.32 11.41 3.84
C ASN A 691 3.36 11.10 4.93
N CYS A 692 4.44 10.43 4.58
CA CYS A 692 5.55 10.16 5.49
C CYS A 692 6.88 10.22 4.71
N GLY A 693 7.99 10.27 5.44
CA GLY A 693 9.32 10.27 4.86
C GLY A 693 10.35 9.86 5.90
N CYS A 694 11.61 10.18 5.62
CA CYS A 694 12.73 9.95 6.54
C CYS A 694 12.51 10.65 7.89
N ASP A 695 13.12 10.11 8.95
CA ASP A 695 13.21 10.81 10.23
C ASP A 695 14.31 11.89 10.16
N ASP A 696 13.88 13.12 9.94
CA ASP A 696 14.76 14.28 9.83
C ASP A 696 15.05 14.98 11.17
N THR A 697 14.51 14.48 12.29
CA THR A 697 14.56 15.18 13.59
C THR A 697 15.97 15.50 14.09
N ARG A 698 16.95 14.66 13.75
CA ARG A 698 18.36 14.81 14.17
C ARG A 698 19.27 15.34 13.07
N ASN A 699 18.78 15.50 11.85
CA ASN A 699 19.60 15.87 10.72
C ASN A 699 20.29 17.23 10.95
N GLY A 700 21.58 17.31 10.63
CA GLY A 700 22.44 18.47 10.85
C GLY A 700 23.08 18.58 12.24
N GLN A 701 22.66 17.77 13.21
CA GLN A 701 23.24 17.79 14.57
C GLN A 701 24.57 17.02 14.64
N ARG A 702 25.47 17.40 15.55
CA ARG A 702 26.69 16.63 15.83
C ARG A 702 26.35 15.33 16.55
N GLY A 703 26.73 14.20 15.95
CA GLY A 703 26.51 12.87 16.54
C GLY A 703 27.63 12.38 17.44
N GLY A 704 28.83 12.96 17.32
CA GLY A 704 30.03 12.66 18.10
C GLY A 704 31.26 13.34 17.50
N GLN A 705 32.46 12.99 17.96
CA GLN A 705 33.70 13.49 17.34
C GLN A 705 33.82 12.97 15.90
N GLY A 706 34.03 13.88 14.95
CA GLY A 706 34.27 13.55 13.53
C GLY A 706 33.04 13.15 12.72
N TRP A 707 31.81 13.28 13.24
CA TRP A 707 30.61 12.93 12.47
C TRP A 707 29.33 13.72 12.79
N LEU A 708 28.49 13.82 11.76
CA LEU A 708 27.23 14.56 11.75
C LEU A 708 26.05 13.62 11.44
N TRP A 709 24.89 13.92 12.00
CA TRP A 709 23.64 13.29 11.61
C TRP A 709 23.19 13.84 10.25
N GLY A 710 22.80 12.97 9.33
CA GLY A 710 22.30 13.36 8.01
C GLY A 710 21.93 12.15 7.17
N GLY A 711 21.41 12.36 5.97
CA GLY A 711 20.85 11.30 5.13
C GLY A 711 19.41 10.97 5.49
N CYS A 712 18.96 9.76 5.16
CA CYS A 712 17.59 9.31 5.43
C CYS A 712 17.61 8.31 6.59
N SER A 713 17.28 8.77 7.80
CA SER A 713 17.05 7.84 8.92
C SER A 713 15.69 7.17 8.77
N ASP A 714 15.63 5.85 8.96
CA ASP A 714 14.40 5.08 8.81
C ASP A 714 13.35 5.49 9.87
N ASN A 715 12.14 5.85 9.42
CA ASN A 715 11.08 6.39 10.28
C ASN A 715 10.30 5.29 11.03
N VAL A 716 10.95 4.69 12.02
CA VAL A 716 10.37 3.62 12.85
C VAL A 716 9.20 4.08 13.72
N GLY A 717 9.05 5.38 13.98
CA GLY A 717 7.90 5.92 14.69
C GLY A 717 6.62 5.75 13.88
N PHE A 718 6.69 6.08 12.59
CA PHE A 718 5.61 5.86 11.64
C PHE A 718 5.25 4.36 11.51
N GLY A 719 6.24 3.50 11.27
CA GLY A 719 5.99 2.06 11.12
C GLY A 719 5.38 1.40 12.37
N GLU A 720 5.79 1.83 13.57
CA GLU A 720 5.21 1.34 14.84
C GLU A 720 3.74 1.76 14.98
N ALA A 721 3.40 3.01 14.66
CA ALA A 721 2.05 3.54 14.77
C ALA A 721 1.06 2.81 13.87
N ILE A 722 1.42 2.61 12.60
CA ILE A 722 0.56 1.90 11.64
C ILE A 722 0.51 0.40 11.95
N SER A 723 1.63 -0.24 12.30
CA SER A 723 1.64 -1.65 12.74
C SER A 723 0.70 -1.88 13.92
N LYS A 724 0.68 -0.97 14.89
CA LYS A 724 -0.25 -1.01 16.02
C LYS A 724 -1.71 -0.93 15.57
N GLN A 725 -2.04 0.00 14.67
CA GLN A 725 -3.42 0.19 14.19
C GLN A 725 -3.99 -1.01 13.42
N PHE A 726 -3.14 -1.77 12.74
CA PHE A 726 -3.57 -2.97 12.00
C PHE A 726 -3.48 -4.25 12.83
N VAL A 727 -2.31 -4.52 13.42
CA VAL A 727 -2.04 -5.81 14.05
C VAL A 727 -2.70 -5.91 15.43
N ASP A 728 -2.72 -4.84 16.22
CA ASP A 728 -3.38 -4.87 17.52
C ASP A 728 -4.90 -4.78 17.38
N ALA A 729 -5.43 -4.22 16.29
CA ALA A 729 -6.86 -4.20 16.01
C ALA A 729 -7.45 -5.59 15.72
N LEU A 730 -6.61 -6.57 15.34
CA LEU A 730 -7.02 -7.98 15.21
C LEU A 730 -7.29 -8.63 16.58
N GLU A 731 -6.73 -8.10 17.66
CA GLU A 731 -6.92 -8.61 19.02
C GLU A 731 -8.18 -7.99 19.65
N THR A 732 -9.34 -8.59 19.39
CA THR A 732 -10.65 -8.04 19.79
C THR A 732 -11.10 -8.46 21.21
N GLY A 733 -10.46 -9.50 21.77
CA GLY A 733 -10.75 -10.02 23.11
C GLY A 733 -10.26 -9.12 24.24
N GLN A 734 -10.91 -9.21 25.41
CA GLN A 734 -10.43 -8.61 26.67
C GLN A 734 -9.96 -9.66 27.68
N ASP A 735 -9.65 -10.86 27.19
CA ASP A 735 -9.18 -11.98 27.98
C ASP A 735 -7.66 -11.96 28.14
N ALA A 736 -7.16 -12.82 29.03
CA ALA A 736 -5.73 -13.00 29.29
C ALA A 736 -4.90 -13.26 28.03
N ARG A 737 -5.49 -13.97 27.06
CA ARG A 737 -4.88 -14.31 25.79
C ARG A 737 -4.71 -13.07 24.91
N ALA A 738 -5.73 -12.25 24.74
CA ALA A 738 -5.60 -10.99 24.01
C ALA A 738 -4.54 -10.08 24.65
N ALA A 739 -4.47 -10.02 25.99
CA ALA A 739 -3.42 -9.29 26.69
C ALA A 739 -2.00 -9.82 26.40
N MET A 740 -1.83 -11.15 26.37
CA MET A 740 -0.58 -11.82 25.97
C MET A 740 -0.19 -11.48 24.53
N ASN A 741 -1.14 -11.54 23.60
CA ASN A 741 -0.91 -11.24 22.19
C ASN A 741 -0.50 -9.79 21.97
N LEU A 742 -1.22 -8.84 22.57
CA LEU A 742 -0.89 -7.41 22.53
C LEU A 742 0.52 -7.12 23.10
N HIS A 743 0.89 -7.78 24.21
CA HIS A 743 2.24 -7.68 24.76
C HIS A 743 3.30 -8.19 23.78
N ASN A 744 3.09 -9.36 23.19
CA ASN A 744 4.06 -9.97 22.27
C ASN A 744 4.16 -9.19 20.94
N ASN A 745 3.07 -8.63 20.42
CA ASN A 745 3.10 -7.69 19.29
C ASN A 745 4.02 -6.50 19.59
N GLU A 746 3.91 -5.92 20.79
CA GLU A 746 4.77 -4.82 21.23
C GLU A 746 6.24 -5.23 21.36
N VAL A 747 6.53 -6.43 21.89
CA VAL A 747 7.89 -6.98 21.93
C VAL A 747 8.49 -7.08 20.53
N GLY A 748 7.69 -7.51 19.54
CA GLY A 748 8.06 -7.53 18.12
C GLY A 748 8.45 -6.15 17.59
N ARG A 749 7.60 -5.14 17.80
CA ARG A 749 7.87 -3.74 17.39
C ARG A 749 9.11 -3.17 18.09
N LYS A 750 9.30 -3.47 19.37
CA LYS A 750 10.50 -3.08 20.11
C LYS A 750 11.76 -3.78 19.64
N ALA A 751 11.67 -5.02 19.16
CA ALA A 751 12.80 -5.70 18.53
C ALA A 751 13.29 -4.94 17.31
N VAL A 752 12.39 -4.53 16.40
CA VAL A 752 12.73 -3.72 15.21
C VAL A 752 13.46 -2.43 15.59
N LYS A 753 12.95 -1.69 16.59
CA LYS A 753 13.60 -0.47 17.09
C LYS A 753 14.95 -0.76 17.76
N GLY A 754 15.02 -1.83 18.54
CA GLY A 754 16.20 -2.21 19.32
C GLY A 754 17.37 -2.71 18.47
N THR A 755 17.08 -3.23 17.26
CA THR A 755 18.09 -3.72 16.32
C THR A 755 18.52 -2.69 15.27
N MET A 756 18.03 -1.44 15.33
CA MET A 756 18.46 -0.40 14.40
C MET A 756 19.97 -0.17 14.49
N GLN A 757 20.61 -0.02 13.33
CA GLN A 757 22.05 0.18 13.24
C GLN A 757 22.36 1.61 12.76
N ARG A 758 23.48 2.17 13.23
CA ARG A 758 23.99 3.43 12.72
C ARG A 758 24.86 3.15 11.51
N THR A 759 24.40 3.57 10.35
CA THR A 759 25.14 3.48 9.08
C THR A 759 25.79 4.84 8.79
N CYS A 760 27.02 4.84 8.28
CA CYS A 760 27.77 6.07 8.01
C CYS A 760 28.35 6.08 6.60
N LYS A 761 28.48 7.28 6.04
CA LYS A 761 29.20 7.56 4.80
C LYS A 761 30.34 8.54 5.06
N CYS A 762 31.53 8.17 4.62
CA CYS A 762 32.74 9.00 4.77
C CYS A 762 32.86 9.99 3.61
N HIS A 763 33.24 11.23 3.92
CA HIS A 763 33.28 12.36 3.00
C HIS A 763 34.58 13.17 3.09
N GLY A 764 35.56 12.75 3.89
CA GLY A 764 36.85 13.42 3.99
C GLY A 764 37.65 13.34 2.70
N VAL A 765 38.77 14.08 2.65
CA VAL A 765 39.70 14.09 1.51
C VAL A 765 40.07 12.66 1.11
N SER A 766 39.96 12.34 -0.19
CA SER A 766 40.18 11.01 -0.77
C SER A 766 39.29 9.89 -0.21
N GLY A 767 38.09 10.21 0.27
CA GLY A 767 37.17 9.22 0.86
C GLY A 767 37.49 8.87 2.32
N SER A 768 38.40 9.62 2.97
CA SER A 768 38.74 9.39 4.38
C SER A 768 37.55 9.63 5.33
N CYS A 769 37.49 8.88 6.43
CA CYS A 769 36.45 9.03 7.46
C CYS A 769 36.73 10.14 8.49
N THR A 770 37.58 11.11 8.14
CA THR A 770 37.87 12.29 8.98
C THR A 770 36.62 13.17 9.18
N THR A 771 35.76 13.21 8.16
CA THR A 771 34.39 13.73 8.23
C THR A 771 33.45 12.66 7.69
N GLN A 772 32.41 12.31 8.46
CA GLN A 772 31.41 11.33 8.04
C GLN A 772 29.99 11.79 8.41
N THR A 773 29.01 11.38 7.60
CA THR A 773 27.58 11.60 7.83
C THR A 773 26.94 10.27 8.15
N CYS A 774 26.14 10.19 9.22
CA CYS A 774 25.49 8.95 9.63
C CYS A 774 23.98 9.11 9.81
N TRP A 775 23.25 8.01 9.58
CA TRP A 775 21.81 7.88 9.78
C TRP A 775 21.51 6.56 10.50
N LEU A 776 20.30 6.46 11.07
CA LEU A 776 19.80 5.20 11.61
C LEU A 776 19.10 4.40 10.51
N GLN A 777 19.45 3.14 10.37
CA GLN A 777 18.89 2.26 9.36
C GLN A 777 18.40 0.95 9.99
N LEU A 778 17.30 0.42 9.44
CA LEU A 778 16.85 -0.93 9.73
C LEU A 778 17.90 -1.95 9.28
N PRO A 779 18.20 -2.97 10.10
CA PRO A 779 19.06 -4.07 9.68
C PRO A 779 18.35 -4.96 8.65
N GLU A 780 19.03 -5.99 8.13
CA GLU A 780 18.34 -7.07 7.42
C GLU A 780 17.29 -7.72 8.32
N PHE A 781 16.09 -8.02 7.80
CA PHE A 781 14.99 -8.55 8.62
C PHE A 781 15.34 -9.88 9.33
N ARG A 782 16.30 -10.64 8.77
CA ARG A 782 16.89 -11.83 9.39
C ARG A 782 17.49 -11.55 10.77
N GLU A 783 18.08 -10.39 11.00
CA GLU A 783 18.64 -10.04 12.32
C GLU A 783 17.54 -9.85 13.36
N VAL A 784 16.40 -9.26 12.97
CA VAL A 784 15.22 -9.15 13.82
C VAL A 784 14.66 -10.53 14.16
N GLY A 785 14.59 -11.43 13.17
CA GLY A 785 14.19 -12.84 13.35
C GLY A 785 15.09 -13.59 14.33
N ASN A 786 16.41 -13.45 14.19
CA ASN A 786 17.39 -14.05 15.09
C ASN A 786 17.24 -13.50 16.53
N TYR A 787 17.11 -12.18 16.67
CA TYR A 787 16.91 -11.54 17.98
C TYR A 787 15.65 -12.05 18.67
N LEU A 788 14.53 -12.12 17.95
CA LEU A 788 13.28 -12.67 18.48
C LEU A 788 13.39 -14.17 18.79
N LYS A 789 14.21 -14.93 18.05
CA LYS A 789 14.41 -16.37 18.30
C LYS A 789 15.19 -16.58 19.60
N GLU A 790 16.14 -15.71 19.93
CA GLU A 790 16.79 -15.71 21.24
C GLU A 790 15.81 -15.41 22.37
N LYS A 791 14.90 -14.44 22.17
CA LYS A 791 13.81 -14.15 23.11
C LYS A 791 12.85 -15.31 23.26
N TYR A 792 12.53 -16.02 22.19
CA TYR A 792 11.71 -17.22 22.23
C TYR A 792 12.32 -18.29 23.15
N HIS A 793 13.63 -18.51 23.10
CA HIS A 793 14.27 -19.51 23.97
C HIS A 793 14.20 -19.18 25.46
N ARG A 794 14.02 -17.90 25.82
CA ARG A 794 13.93 -17.41 27.21
C ARG A 794 12.54 -16.89 27.59
N ALA A 795 11.53 -17.16 26.76
CA ALA A 795 10.17 -16.69 26.96
C ALA A 795 9.62 -17.14 28.33
N VAL A 796 8.92 -16.22 28.99
CA VAL A 796 8.43 -16.37 30.37
C VAL A 796 7.01 -16.93 30.36
N LYS A 797 6.77 -17.98 31.15
CA LYS A 797 5.42 -18.47 31.41
C LYS A 797 4.78 -17.62 32.51
N VAL A 798 3.58 -17.11 32.26
CA VAL A 798 2.82 -16.30 33.21
C VAL A 798 1.64 -17.11 33.73
N ASP A 799 1.67 -17.44 35.03
CA ASP A 799 0.56 -18.12 35.70
C ASP A 799 -0.45 -17.10 36.21
N LEU A 800 -1.58 -16.99 35.53
CA LEU A 800 -2.70 -16.17 36.00
C LEU A 800 -3.49 -17.00 37.03
N LEU A 801 -3.67 -16.44 38.25
CA LEU A 801 -4.38 -17.10 39.34
C LEU A 801 -5.72 -17.69 38.85
N ARG A 802 -5.88 -19.02 39.02
CA ARG A 802 -7.10 -19.76 38.70
C ARG A 802 -8.29 -19.16 39.45
N GLY A 803 -9.16 -18.43 38.75
CA GLY A 803 -10.38 -17.86 39.34
C GLY A 803 -10.98 -16.63 38.64
N ALA A 804 -10.44 -16.19 37.50
CA ALA A 804 -10.95 -15.01 36.79
C ALA A 804 -12.11 -15.35 35.86
N GLY A 805 -13.34 -15.24 36.37
CA GLY A 805 -14.50 -14.96 35.52
C GLY A 805 -14.44 -13.55 34.92
N ASN A 806 -15.39 -13.22 34.04
CA ASN A 806 -15.55 -11.95 33.33
C ASN A 806 -15.92 -10.73 34.23
N SER A 807 -15.33 -10.59 35.42
CA SER A 807 -15.57 -9.46 36.32
C SER A 807 -14.60 -8.28 36.05
N ALA A 808 -15.01 -7.05 36.35
CA ALA A 808 -14.15 -5.87 36.16
C ALA A 808 -12.87 -5.91 37.04
N ALA A 809 -12.93 -6.58 38.20
CA ALA A 809 -11.80 -6.75 39.11
C ALA A 809 -10.71 -7.70 38.56
N SER A 810 -11.09 -8.74 37.81
CA SER A 810 -10.12 -9.66 37.19
C SER A 810 -9.37 -9.01 36.02
N ARG A 811 -10.01 -8.08 35.30
CA ARG A 811 -9.38 -7.30 34.21
C ARG A 811 -8.27 -6.38 34.71
N GLY A 812 -8.45 -5.74 35.87
CA GLY A 812 -7.43 -4.90 36.50
C GLY A 812 -6.18 -5.69 36.87
N ALA A 813 -6.35 -6.86 37.49
CA ALA A 813 -5.26 -7.73 37.90
C ALA A 813 -4.45 -8.30 36.71
N ILE A 814 -5.13 -8.65 35.61
CA ILE A 814 -4.46 -9.09 34.37
C ILE A 814 -3.60 -7.95 33.81
N ALA A 815 -4.17 -6.75 33.66
CA ALA A 815 -3.43 -5.59 33.13
C ALA A 815 -2.22 -5.23 34.00
N GLU A 816 -2.38 -5.28 35.33
CA GLU A 816 -1.30 -5.03 36.29
C GLU A 816 -0.17 -6.07 36.15
N THR A 817 -0.53 -7.35 36.05
CA THR A 817 0.44 -8.44 35.85
C THR A 817 1.27 -8.23 34.59
N PHE A 818 0.65 -7.98 33.44
CA PHE A 818 1.38 -7.73 32.18
C PHE A 818 2.17 -6.41 32.21
N SER A 819 1.71 -5.39 32.95
CA SER A 819 2.45 -4.13 33.08
C SER A 819 3.77 -4.26 33.85
N SER A 820 3.86 -5.25 34.76
CA SER A 820 5.06 -5.56 35.54
C SER A 820 6.14 -6.30 34.73
N ILE A 821 5.77 -6.87 33.57
CA ILE A 821 6.67 -7.65 32.73
C ILE A 821 7.40 -6.73 31.74
N SER A 822 8.70 -6.96 31.57
CA SER A 822 9.50 -6.23 30.60
C SER A 822 8.94 -6.35 29.18
N ARG A 823 8.74 -5.21 28.50
CA ARG A 823 8.32 -5.14 27.09
C ARG A 823 9.40 -5.60 26.08
N LYS A 824 10.47 -6.23 26.57
CA LYS A 824 11.53 -6.85 25.76
C LYS A 824 11.53 -8.37 25.84
N GLU A 825 10.66 -8.97 26.66
CA GLU A 825 10.57 -10.43 26.85
C GLU A 825 9.25 -10.96 26.32
N LEU A 826 9.30 -12.09 25.62
CA LEU A 826 8.11 -12.81 25.16
C LEU A 826 7.44 -13.54 26.32
N VAL A 827 6.12 -13.58 26.30
CA VAL A 827 5.29 -14.18 27.35
C VAL A 827 4.33 -15.21 26.78
N HIS A 828 4.12 -16.30 27.52
CA HIS A 828 3.14 -17.33 27.18
C HIS A 828 2.35 -17.78 28.44
N LEU A 829 1.15 -18.33 28.25
CA LEU A 829 0.27 -18.77 29.34
C LEU A 829 0.23 -20.29 29.47
N GLU A 830 0.34 -20.99 28.35
CA GLU A 830 0.20 -22.45 28.27
C GLU A 830 1.52 -23.13 27.92
N ASP A 831 1.65 -24.39 28.29
CA ASP A 831 2.77 -25.22 27.86
C ASP A 831 2.56 -25.67 26.40
N SER A 832 3.66 -25.79 25.66
CA SER A 832 3.60 -26.23 24.27
C SER A 832 3.21 -27.72 24.18
N PRO A 833 2.31 -28.10 23.25
CA PRO A 833 1.90 -29.48 23.07
C PRO A 833 3.03 -30.35 22.48
N ASP A 834 2.84 -31.67 22.49
CA ASP A 834 3.77 -32.57 21.82
C ASP A 834 3.61 -32.52 20.29
N TYR A 835 4.46 -31.72 19.65
CA TYR A 835 4.51 -31.55 18.20
C TYR A 835 4.97 -32.77 17.41
N CYS A 836 5.41 -33.85 18.08
CA CYS A 836 5.67 -35.12 17.40
C CYS A 836 4.39 -35.73 16.80
N LEU A 837 3.25 -35.52 17.46
CA LEU A 837 1.97 -36.14 17.13
C LEU A 837 1.14 -35.25 16.20
N GLU A 838 0.44 -35.87 15.25
CA GLU A 838 -0.60 -35.19 14.46
C GLU A 838 -1.79 -34.88 15.38
N ASN A 839 -2.24 -33.62 15.38
CA ASN A 839 -3.45 -33.19 16.04
C ASN A 839 -4.24 -32.27 15.10
N ARG A 840 -5.27 -32.84 14.46
CA ARG A 840 -6.11 -32.12 13.49
C ARG A 840 -6.90 -30.98 14.11
N THR A 841 -7.31 -31.10 15.36
CA THR A 841 -8.05 -30.06 16.08
C THR A 841 -7.20 -28.83 16.36
N LEU A 842 -5.90 -29.02 16.62
CA LEU A 842 -4.93 -27.94 16.83
C LEU A 842 -4.16 -27.56 15.55
N GLY A 843 -4.54 -28.11 14.39
CA GLY A 843 -3.85 -27.87 13.12
C GLY A 843 -2.39 -28.34 13.07
N LEU A 844 -1.99 -29.28 13.95
CA LEU A 844 -0.63 -29.80 14.04
C LEU A 844 -0.45 -31.01 13.11
N PRO A 845 0.44 -30.97 12.11
CA PRO A 845 0.62 -32.08 11.16
C PRO A 845 1.47 -33.24 11.71
N GLY A 846 2.15 -33.06 12.86
CA GLY A 846 3.15 -34.00 13.38
C GLY A 846 4.50 -33.91 12.64
N THR A 847 5.45 -34.78 13.00
CA THR A 847 6.80 -34.80 12.39
C THR A 847 7.01 -35.86 11.31
N GLU A 848 6.01 -36.72 11.06
CA GLU A 848 6.07 -37.71 9.98
C GLU A 848 6.17 -37.05 8.61
N GLY A 849 6.99 -37.62 7.71
CA GLY A 849 7.20 -37.10 6.37
C GLY A 849 8.12 -35.87 6.29
N ARG A 850 8.61 -35.36 7.42
CA ARG A 850 9.48 -34.17 7.42
C ARG A 850 10.92 -34.49 7.04
N GLU A 851 11.52 -33.58 6.28
CA GLU A 851 12.95 -33.62 5.94
C GLU A 851 13.81 -33.28 7.18
N CYS A 852 14.95 -33.96 7.32
CA CYS A 852 15.91 -33.73 8.39
C CYS A 852 17.35 -33.81 7.86
N LEU A 853 18.30 -33.28 8.64
CA LEU A 853 19.71 -33.20 8.29
C LEU A 853 20.57 -34.07 9.21
N ARG A 854 21.46 -34.88 8.61
CA ARG A 854 22.40 -35.76 9.32
C ARG A 854 23.87 -35.48 8.98
N LYS A 855 24.16 -35.08 7.74
CA LYS A 855 25.51 -34.83 7.22
C LYS A 855 25.52 -33.58 6.33
N GLY A 856 26.53 -32.72 6.50
CA GLY A 856 26.75 -31.52 5.69
C GLY A 856 27.98 -30.73 6.15
N LYS A 857 28.72 -30.09 5.23
CA LYS A 857 30.00 -29.41 5.52
C LYS A 857 29.81 -28.15 6.38
N ASN A 858 28.73 -27.38 6.18
CA ASN A 858 28.48 -26.09 6.87
C ASN A 858 27.20 -26.09 7.74
N LEU A 859 26.87 -27.20 8.41
CA LEU A 859 25.69 -27.27 9.28
C LEU A 859 26.02 -26.92 10.73
N SER A 860 25.16 -26.14 11.38
CA SER A 860 25.19 -25.87 12.81
C SER A 860 25.01 -27.16 13.64
N LYS A 861 25.40 -27.12 14.92
CA LYS A 861 25.15 -28.24 15.84
C LYS A 861 23.65 -28.56 15.96
N TRP A 862 22.78 -27.55 15.85
CA TRP A 862 21.33 -27.70 15.92
C TRP A 862 20.77 -28.47 14.71
N GLU A 863 21.23 -28.13 13.52
CA GLU A 863 20.82 -28.74 12.25
C GLU A 863 21.32 -30.19 12.13
N LYS A 864 22.58 -30.47 12.51
CA LYS A 864 23.15 -31.82 12.50
C LYS A 864 22.38 -32.82 13.38
N ARG A 865 21.69 -32.31 14.41
CA ARG A 865 20.87 -33.11 15.33
C ARG A 865 19.38 -33.16 14.96
N SER A 866 18.97 -32.50 13.87
CA SER A 866 17.56 -32.43 13.46
C SER A 866 16.94 -33.82 13.24
N CYS A 867 17.63 -34.77 12.59
CA CYS A 867 17.08 -36.14 12.43
C CYS A 867 16.85 -36.87 13.76
N LYS A 868 17.71 -36.62 14.76
CA LYS A 868 17.53 -37.19 16.10
C LYS A 868 16.30 -36.58 16.77
N ARG A 869 16.14 -35.25 16.70
CA ARG A 869 15.06 -34.50 17.38
C ARG A 869 13.70 -34.63 16.72
N LEU A 870 13.65 -34.62 15.38
CA LEU A 870 12.42 -34.68 14.59
C LEU A 870 11.91 -36.11 14.43
N CYS A 871 12.81 -37.08 14.22
CA CYS A 871 12.42 -38.46 13.98
C CYS A 871 12.65 -39.33 15.23
N GLY A 872 13.91 -39.43 15.69
CA GLY A 872 14.29 -40.41 16.72
C GLY A 872 13.58 -40.22 18.07
N GLU A 873 13.60 -38.99 18.60
CA GLU A 873 12.93 -38.63 19.85
C GLU A 873 11.40 -38.67 19.75
N CYS A 874 10.85 -38.56 18.53
CA CYS A 874 9.42 -38.71 18.24
C CYS A 874 9.03 -40.18 17.96
N GLY A 875 9.93 -41.15 18.15
CA GLY A 875 9.64 -42.58 17.92
C GLY A 875 9.61 -43.00 16.44
N LEU A 876 9.97 -42.12 15.52
CA LEU A 876 10.04 -42.37 14.09
C LEU A 876 11.41 -42.91 13.67
N ALA A 877 11.45 -43.65 12.56
CA ALA A 877 12.68 -44.04 11.89
C ALA A 877 13.12 -42.94 10.90
N VAL A 878 14.41 -42.93 10.57
CA VAL A 878 14.96 -42.08 9.52
C VAL A 878 15.07 -42.93 8.26
N GLU A 879 14.34 -42.55 7.21
CA GLU A 879 14.46 -43.12 5.88
C GLU A 879 15.41 -42.27 5.03
N GLU A 880 16.33 -42.92 4.35
CA GLU A 880 17.21 -42.29 3.37
C GLU A 880 16.55 -42.37 1.99
N ARG A 881 16.26 -41.23 1.37
CA ARG A 881 15.74 -41.15 0.01
C ARG A 881 16.76 -40.47 -0.89
N ARG A 882 17.14 -41.15 -1.97
CA ARG A 882 17.91 -40.52 -3.06
C ARG A 882 16.93 -39.69 -3.88
N ALA A 883 17.12 -38.39 -3.89
CA ALA A 883 16.36 -37.47 -4.73
C ALA A 883 17.28 -36.94 -5.83
N GLU A 884 16.80 -36.94 -7.07
CA GLU A 884 17.43 -36.11 -8.09
C GLU A 884 16.98 -34.68 -7.86
N THR A 885 17.91 -33.82 -7.45
CA THR A 885 17.70 -32.38 -7.45
C THR A 885 18.32 -31.81 -8.70
N VAL A 886 17.52 -31.06 -9.45
CA VAL A 886 18.02 -30.26 -10.55
C VAL A 886 18.42 -28.90 -9.97
N SER A 887 19.69 -28.56 -10.08
CA SER A 887 20.21 -27.27 -9.65
C SER A 887 20.94 -26.62 -10.80
N SER A 888 20.82 -25.30 -10.90
CA SER A 888 21.67 -24.50 -11.75
C SER A 888 23.14 -24.74 -11.39
N CYS A 889 23.90 -25.26 -12.35
CA CYS A 889 25.32 -25.57 -12.22
C CYS A 889 26.06 -24.99 -13.42
N ASN A 890 27.40 -25.02 -13.35
CA ASN A 890 28.25 -24.53 -14.45
C ASN A 890 27.79 -23.17 -14.97
N CYS A 891 27.29 -22.32 -14.06
CA CYS A 891 26.72 -21.04 -14.39
C CYS A 891 27.82 -20.17 -14.96
N LYS A 892 27.76 -19.94 -16.26
CA LYS A 892 28.63 -19.00 -16.94
C LYS A 892 27.89 -17.69 -17.01
N PHE A 893 28.47 -16.69 -16.38
CA PHE A 893 28.07 -15.32 -16.64
C PHE A 893 28.44 -15.01 -18.09
N HIS A 894 27.44 -14.88 -18.94
CA HIS A 894 27.63 -14.33 -20.28
C HIS A 894 27.58 -12.82 -20.16
N TRP A 895 28.60 -12.15 -20.69
CA TRP A 895 28.83 -10.71 -20.59
C TRP A 895 27.84 -9.87 -21.43
N CYS A 896 26.55 -10.16 -21.26
CA CYS A 896 25.37 -9.49 -21.79
C CYS A 896 24.21 -9.52 -20.74
N CYS A 897 24.58 -9.45 -19.46
CA CYS A 897 23.68 -9.49 -18.29
C CYS A 897 22.87 -10.79 -18.11
N ALA A 898 23.30 -11.89 -18.73
CA ALA A 898 22.65 -13.19 -18.60
C ALA A 898 23.59 -14.21 -17.95
N VAL A 899 23.18 -14.77 -16.82
CA VAL A 899 23.82 -15.99 -16.28
C VAL A 899 23.17 -17.17 -16.99
N LYS A 900 23.89 -17.83 -17.91
CA LYS A 900 23.44 -19.11 -18.46
C LYS A 900 23.97 -20.21 -17.56
N CYS A 901 23.06 -20.90 -16.90
CA CYS A 901 23.36 -22.07 -16.12
C CYS A 901 22.93 -23.32 -16.88
N GLU A 902 23.76 -24.35 -16.84
CA GLU A 902 23.34 -25.68 -17.19
C GLU A 902 22.46 -26.23 -16.06
N GLN A 903 21.55 -27.13 -16.41
CA GLN A 903 20.77 -27.87 -15.41
C GLN A 903 21.49 -29.17 -15.08
N CYS A 904 22.28 -29.17 -14.00
CA CYS A 904 22.87 -30.41 -13.53
C CYS A 904 21.86 -31.17 -12.70
N ARG A 905 21.69 -32.44 -13.04
CA ARG A 905 21.04 -33.41 -12.17
C ARG A 905 22.08 -33.90 -11.18
N LYS A 906 21.84 -33.60 -9.90
CA LYS A 906 22.64 -34.15 -8.81
C LYS A 906 21.76 -35.06 -7.98
N THR A 907 22.20 -36.31 -7.82
CA THR A 907 21.59 -37.20 -6.84
C THR A 907 22.03 -36.74 -5.46
N VAL A 908 21.09 -36.15 -4.70
CA VAL A 908 21.31 -35.78 -3.31
C VAL A 908 20.59 -36.77 -2.41
N THR A 909 21.29 -37.16 -1.35
CA THR A 909 20.71 -37.96 -0.28
C THR A 909 19.94 -37.05 0.67
N LYS A 910 18.62 -37.20 0.72
CA LYS A 910 17.75 -36.56 1.69
C LYS A 910 17.28 -37.56 2.75
N TYR A 911 17.00 -37.07 3.95
CA TYR A 911 16.55 -37.91 5.06
C TYR A 911 15.15 -37.46 5.48
N TYR A 912 14.24 -38.42 5.67
CA TYR A 912 12.86 -38.17 6.04
C TYR A 912 12.45 -38.97 7.27
N CYS A 913 11.58 -38.41 8.11
CA CYS A 913 11.00 -39.13 9.23
C CYS A 913 9.86 -40.05 8.75
N VAL A 914 9.89 -41.34 9.12
CA VAL A 914 8.86 -42.33 8.75
C VAL A 914 8.47 -43.23 9.91
N LYS A 915 7.27 -43.82 9.87
CA LYS A 915 6.86 -44.83 10.86
C LYS A 915 7.78 -46.05 10.81
N ARG A 916 8.11 -46.59 12.00
CA ARG A 916 8.84 -47.87 12.11
C ARG A 916 7.96 -49.00 11.59
N THR A 917 8.32 -49.60 10.45
CA THR A 917 7.69 -50.84 10.00
C THR A 917 8.10 -51.99 10.93
N LYS A 918 7.12 -52.71 11.49
CA LYS A 918 7.39 -54.00 12.15
C LYS A 918 7.98 -54.93 11.09
N ARG A 919 9.26 -55.32 11.24
CA ARG A 919 9.84 -56.41 10.45
C ARG A 919 8.97 -57.65 10.65
N VAL A 920 8.23 -58.06 9.62
CA VAL A 920 7.73 -59.43 9.51
C VAL A 920 8.97 -60.32 9.47
N LYS A 921 9.15 -61.17 10.48
CA LYS A 921 10.18 -62.21 10.46
C LYS A 921 9.91 -63.09 9.25
N ASN A 922 10.80 -63.07 8.26
CA ASN A 922 10.82 -64.09 7.22
C ASN A 922 11.07 -65.45 7.88
N ASP A 923 10.05 -66.30 7.87
CA ASP A 923 10.06 -67.64 8.45
C ASP A 923 10.69 -68.66 7.47
N SER A 924 11.89 -68.35 6.96
CA SER A 924 12.63 -69.23 6.03
C SER A 924 13.83 -69.93 6.66
N ALA A 925 13.86 -70.03 7.99
CA ALA A 925 14.93 -70.70 8.75
C ALA A 925 14.49 -72.02 9.45
N SER A 926 13.36 -72.64 9.07
CA SER A 926 12.95 -73.95 9.63
C SER A 926 13.03 -75.16 8.67
N ARG A 927 13.42 -74.98 7.40
CA ARG A 927 13.55 -76.09 6.42
C ARG A 927 14.96 -76.69 6.25
N ARG A 928 15.78 -76.73 7.32
CA ARG A 928 17.08 -77.45 7.34
C ARG A 928 17.29 -78.43 8.50
N LYS A 929 16.22 -78.88 9.16
CA LYS A 929 16.24 -80.01 10.11
C LYS A 929 15.10 -81.01 9.83
N SER A 930 15.11 -81.65 8.66
CA SER A 930 14.26 -82.85 8.43
C SER A 930 14.81 -83.81 7.35
N TYR A 931 16.10 -83.77 7.03
CA TYR A 931 16.74 -84.73 6.12
C TYR A 931 18.01 -85.33 6.71
N ARG A 932 17.92 -85.78 7.97
CA ARG A 932 18.95 -86.62 8.59
C ARG A 932 18.33 -87.54 9.64
N LEU A 933 17.38 -88.38 9.21
CA LEU A 933 16.92 -89.60 9.90
C LEU A 933 15.88 -90.32 9.01
N LYS A 934 16.35 -91.06 7.99
CA LYS A 934 15.76 -92.32 7.46
C LYS A 934 16.51 -92.78 6.20
N LYS A 935 17.55 -93.57 6.43
CA LYS A 935 18.12 -94.67 5.61
C LYS A 935 19.31 -95.21 6.42
N LYS A 936 19.09 -96.08 7.42
CA LYS A 936 19.05 -97.55 7.28
C LYS A 936 18.14 -98.10 6.18
N HIS A 937 18.75 -99.01 5.42
CA HIS A 937 18.34 -99.77 4.23
C HIS A 937 18.33 -99.00 2.90
#